data_AF-A0A2G6NT49-F1
#
_entry.id   AF-A0A2G6NT49-F1
#
_cell.length_a   1.000
_cell.length_b   1.000
_cell.length_c   1.000
_cell.angle_alpha   90.00
_cell.angle_beta   90.00
_cell.angle_gamma   90.00
#
_symmetry.space_group_name_H-M   'P 1'
#
loop_
_entity.id
_entity.type
_entity.pdbx_description
1 polymer ?
#
loop_
_entity_poly.entity_id
_entity_poly.type
_entity_poly.pdbx_seq_one_letter_code
_entity_poly.pdbx_strand_id
1 'polypeptide(L)'
;LADIIDAPQTPWVALSPDNQWMMFIERPGLPSIEEVAQPELRLAGLRINPRTNGPSRQTSGNGIVFRKLQGDDQRRVTGIPEGARLTGFRWSKDGKRVAFVVTMGDRISLWSAELENAQARQVTPPDMRLNGVYGTPYSWLDDGHEFIVLAVPADRGPAPAPPLVPTGPVIQENLGKKAPARTLQDLLQNPYDESLFEYYATSQLYRLSLDGKAQPLGRPGIFDQATPSPQGKHILTVRVQRPFSYSLQEDSFPRLIQVIDRKGRPVHTVADLPLQDQVPISFGSVPTGPRDVDWRSDKKAELVWVEALDGGDGGREARERDRIFTLAAPFDGPPVELMTLGQRYGGIMWGDDDLAFVTSWWWKTRNIKVWRVRPGDRQAQPQLVQDRSWQDRYNDPGRPVMHPGPYGDSVILTADGGRTIFLSGEGASPEGNRPFLDRHDLPSGQTTRLFRSEAPYYERFVELVDVKRQRIVTRRESQTEPPNYYLRDLKKNTLEALTRFPDPAPQLKGISKELVSYERADGVQLTGTLYLPAGYDKRKDGPLPCLLWAYPTEFKSKQDAGQVTDSPYRFTRVAWFSPMLYLTQGYAVLDDPTMPIIGEGDEEPNDTFVQQLVMSAQAAVDMLVERGVGDRDRMAIGGHSYGAFMTANLLAHSDLFCLGLPRSGAYNRTLTPFGFQSEERTLWDPTRATATGPANPSCTCSGKPPPGWTGTAKMPKSGLSAPKEGNRQNGPRAPRRQSAYLQNTRCLF
;
A
#
# COMPACT_ATOMS: atom_id res chain seq x y z
N LEU A 1 5.73 -18.76 -21.51
CA LEU A 1 5.18 -17.47 -21.04
C LEU A 1 3.98 -17.69 -20.13
N ALA A 2 2.89 -18.32 -20.61
CA ALA A 2 1.73 -18.67 -19.77
C ALA A 2 2.14 -19.39 -18.47
N ASP A 3 2.94 -20.46 -18.55
CA ASP A 3 3.43 -21.18 -17.37
C ASP A 3 4.19 -20.32 -16.33
N ILE A 4 4.90 -19.27 -16.78
CA ILE A 4 5.62 -18.35 -15.87
C ILE A 4 4.64 -17.43 -15.15
N ILE A 5 3.59 -17.00 -15.86
CA ILE A 5 2.58 -16.06 -15.39
C ILE A 5 1.59 -16.75 -14.43
N ASP A 6 1.23 -18.00 -14.74
CA ASP A 6 0.27 -18.80 -13.96
C ASP A 6 0.92 -19.51 -12.76
N ALA A 7 2.25 -19.41 -12.62
CA ALA A 7 2.98 -20.01 -11.53
C ALA A 7 2.48 -19.53 -10.15
N PRO A 8 2.35 -20.44 -9.16
CA PRO A 8 1.92 -20.07 -7.83
C PRO A 8 2.93 -19.14 -7.16
N GLN A 9 2.42 -18.22 -6.36
CA GLN A 9 3.24 -17.31 -5.58
C GLN A 9 3.77 -18.01 -4.32
N THR A 10 4.94 -17.58 -3.82
CA THR A 10 5.44 -18.06 -2.51
C THR A 10 4.37 -17.84 -1.43
N PRO A 11 3.97 -18.89 -0.69
CA PRO A 11 2.96 -18.79 0.37
C PRO A 11 3.28 -17.69 1.39
N TRP A 12 2.24 -17.08 1.95
CA TRP A 12 2.42 -16.25 3.16
C TRP A 12 2.54 -17.15 4.38
N VAL A 13 3.17 -16.61 5.43
CA VAL A 13 3.40 -17.30 6.69
C VAL A 13 2.93 -16.42 7.85
N ALA A 14 2.24 -17.02 8.82
CA ALA A 14 1.98 -16.44 10.12
C ALA A 14 2.19 -17.49 11.21
N LEU A 15 2.80 -17.12 12.33
CA LEU A 15 3.04 -18.02 13.45
C LEU A 15 1.90 -17.94 14.48
N SER A 16 1.65 -19.05 15.16
CA SER A 16 0.71 -19.09 16.29
C SER A 16 1.24 -18.23 17.45
N PRO A 17 0.36 -17.71 18.33
CA PRO A 17 0.79 -16.84 19.44
C PRO A 17 1.83 -17.45 20.37
N ASP A 18 1.85 -18.77 20.51
CA ASP A 18 2.80 -19.54 21.32
C ASP A 18 4.08 -19.95 20.57
N ASN A 19 4.22 -19.53 19.30
CA ASN A 19 5.33 -19.85 18.41
C ASN A 19 5.59 -21.37 18.30
N GLN A 20 4.55 -22.21 18.36
CA GLN A 20 4.68 -23.66 18.14
C GLN A 20 4.28 -24.09 16.73
N TRP A 21 3.40 -23.32 16.08
CA TRP A 21 2.82 -23.63 14.79
C TRP A 21 3.01 -22.50 13.80
N MET A 22 3.16 -22.89 12.55
CA MET A 22 3.25 -22.01 11.41
C MET A 22 2.07 -22.29 10.49
N MET A 23 1.32 -21.24 10.15
CA MET A 23 0.28 -21.27 9.14
C MET A 23 0.86 -20.79 7.81
N PHE A 24 0.80 -21.65 6.80
CA PHE A 24 0.99 -21.27 5.41
C PHE A 24 -0.35 -20.88 4.80
N ILE A 25 -0.37 -19.76 4.10
CA ILE A 25 -1.48 -19.35 3.26
C ILE A 25 -1.03 -19.51 1.82
N GLU A 26 -1.60 -20.49 1.14
CA GLU A 26 -1.33 -20.77 -0.27
C GLU A 26 -1.88 -19.64 -1.13
N ARG A 27 -1.12 -19.24 -2.14
CA ARG A 27 -1.42 -18.08 -2.96
C ARG A 27 -1.52 -18.50 -4.42
N PRO A 28 -2.67 -18.26 -5.08
CA PRO A 28 -2.78 -18.46 -6.52
C PRO A 28 -1.83 -17.51 -7.28
N GLY A 29 -1.68 -17.77 -8.58
CA GLY A 29 -0.99 -16.89 -9.53
C GLY A 29 -1.79 -15.60 -9.78
N LEU A 30 -1.93 -15.21 -11.05
CA LEU A 30 -2.76 -14.05 -11.40
C LEU A 30 -4.27 -14.35 -11.20
N PRO A 31 -5.08 -13.31 -10.92
CA PRO A 31 -6.52 -13.45 -10.88
C PRO A 31 -7.06 -13.91 -12.24
N SER A 32 -8.14 -14.68 -12.22
CA SER A 32 -8.79 -15.12 -13.46
C SER A 32 -9.43 -13.96 -14.22
N ILE A 33 -9.66 -14.13 -15.53
CA ILE A 33 -10.40 -13.14 -16.33
C ILE A 33 -11.81 -12.92 -15.76
N GLU A 34 -12.46 -13.97 -15.26
CA GLU A 34 -13.77 -13.87 -14.61
C GLU A 34 -13.73 -12.98 -13.36
N GLU A 35 -12.66 -13.09 -12.56
CA GLU A 35 -12.47 -12.25 -11.36
C GLU A 35 -12.24 -10.79 -11.75
N VAL A 36 -11.39 -10.52 -12.74
CA VAL A 36 -11.09 -9.16 -13.21
C VAL A 36 -12.31 -8.52 -13.92
N ALA A 37 -13.17 -9.32 -14.54
CA ALA A 37 -14.38 -8.87 -15.23
C ALA A 37 -15.59 -8.65 -14.30
N GLN A 38 -15.48 -8.95 -12.99
CA GLN A 38 -16.57 -8.69 -12.06
C GLN A 38 -16.92 -7.20 -12.02
N PRO A 39 -18.20 -6.86 -11.72
CA PRO A 39 -18.61 -5.47 -11.62
C PRO A 39 -17.85 -4.72 -10.51
N GLU A 40 -17.58 -3.44 -10.75
CA GLU A 40 -16.85 -2.55 -9.85
C GLU A 40 -17.57 -1.22 -9.78
N LEU A 41 -18.05 -0.86 -8.59
CA LEU A 41 -18.52 0.48 -8.25
C LEU A 41 -17.35 1.29 -7.69
N ARG A 42 -17.22 2.54 -8.13
CA ARG A 42 -16.19 3.49 -7.70
C ARG A 42 -16.87 4.62 -6.94
N LEU A 43 -16.84 4.56 -5.61
CA LEU A 43 -17.66 5.40 -4.75
C LEU A 43 -16.82 5.94 -3.60
N ALA A 44 -16.68 7.26 -3.51
CA ALA A 44 -15.94 7.95 -2.46
C ALA A 44 -14.50 7.43 -2.23
N GLY A 45 -13.80 7.03 -3.29
CA GLY A 45 -12.46 6.44 -3.23
C GLY A 45 -12.43 4.91 -3.05
N LEU A 46 -13.57 4.28 -2.75
CA LEU A 46 -13.69 2.84 -2.59
C LEU A 46 -14.00 2.15 -3.92
N ARG A 47 -13.49 0.92 -4.08
CA ARG A 47 -13.80 0.04 -5.21
C ARG A 47 -14.55 -1.20 -4.73
N ILE A 48 -15.87 -1.20 -4.93
CA ILE A 48 -16.80 -2.15 -4.33
C ILE A 48 -17.31 -3.12 -5.40
N ASN A 49 -17.28 -4.42 -5.11
CA ASN A 49 -18.01 -5.41 -5.90
C ASN A 49 -19.47 -5.47 -5.42
N PRO A 50 -20.44 -5.00 -6.22
CA PRO A 50 -21.84 -4.95 -5.82
C PRO A 50 -22.46 -6.33 -5.61
N ARG A 51 -21.87 -7.40 -6.16
CA ARG A 51 -22.36 -8.77 -5.94
C ARG A 51 -22.04 -9.26 -4.54
N THR A 52 -20.85 -8.96 -4.02
CA THR A 52 -20.36 -9.55 -2.77
C THR A 52 -20.42 -8.62 -1.56
N ASN A 53 -20.60 -7.31 -1.75
CA ASN A 53 -20.50 -6.32 -0.67
C ASN A 53 -19.10 -6.26 -0.03
N GLY A 54 -18.06 -6.48 -0.84
CA GLY A 54 -16.67 -6.32 -0.45
C GLY A 54 -15.85 -5.71 -1.58
N PRO A 55 -14.51 -5.67 -1.46
CA PRO A 55 -13.69 -4.95 -2.41
C PRO A 55 -13.60 -5.71 -3.74
N SER A 56 -13.63 -4.98 -4.86
CA SER A 56 -13.59 -5.57 -6.21
C SER A 56 -12.24 -6.18 -6.55
N ARG A 57 -11.17 -5.72 -5.89
CA ARG A 57 -9.80 -6.17 -6.11
C ARG A 57 -9.16 -6.51 -4.77
N GLN A 58 -8.78 -7.77 -4.59
CA GLN A 58 -8.05 -8.24 -3.41
C GLN A 58 -7.12 -9.37 -3.77
N THR A 59 -5.91 -9.37 -3.20
CA THR A 59 -5.07 -10.58 -3.21
C THR A 59 -5.61 -11.54 -2.16
N SER A 60 -5.93 -12.76 -2.57
CA SER A 60 -6.49 -13.79 -1.68
C SER A 60 -5.58 -15.01 -1.63
N GLY A 61 -5.70 -15.78 -0.55
CA GLY A 61 -5.22 -17.15 -0.53
C GLY A 61 -6.28 -18.11 -1.05
N ASN A 62 -5.88 -19.35 -1.33
CA ASN A 62 -6.79 -20.44 -1.75
C ASN A 62 -6.67 -21.71 -0.90
N GLY A 63 -5.76 -21.72 0.07
CA GLY A 63 -5.56 -22.86 0.96
C GLY A 63 -4.80 -22.49 2.22
N ILE A 64 -4.95 -23.32 3.25
CA ILE A 64 -4.29 -23.15 4.55
C ILE A 64 -3.61 -24.46 4.93
N VAL A 65 -2.37 -24.39 5.38
CA VAL A 65 -1.62 -25.54 5.91
C VAL A 65 -1.01 -25.16 7.24
N PHE A 66 -1.28 -25.95 8.28
CA PHE A 66 -0.60 -25.86 9.56
C PHE A 66 0.64 -26.75 9.53
N ARG A 67 1.76 -26.23 10.00
CA ARG A 67 3.00 -26.97 10.19
C ARG A 67 3.56 -26.69 11.56
N LYS A 68 3.89 -27.74 12.31
CA LYS A 68 4.57 -27.60 13.58
C LYS A 68 6.01 -27.13 13.34
N LEU A 69 6.50 -26.22 14.17
CA LEU A 69 7.87 -25.71 14.02
C LEU A 69 8.95 -26.73 14.38
N GLN A 70 8.60 -27.77 15.16
CA GLN A 70 9.50 -28.87 15.50
C GLN A 70 8.91 -30.18 14.99
N GLY A 71 9.74 -30.93 14.25
CA GLY A 71 9.35 -32.17 13.60
C GLY A 71 8.61 -31.94 12.28
N ASP A 72 8.01 -33.01 11.76
CA ASP A 72 7.43 -33.03 10.41
C ASP A 72 5.89 -33.02 10.39
N ASP A 73 5.24 -32.70 11.52
CA ASP A 73 3.78 -32.63 11.60
C ASP A 73 3.25 -31.45 10.75
N GLN A 74 2.55 -31.81 9.68
CA GLN A 74 1.96 -30.89 8.74
C GLN A 74 0.53 -31.34 8.38
N ARG A 75 -0.40 -30.40 8.41
CA ARG A 75 -1.84 -30.64 8.28
C ARG A 75 -2.43 -29.63 7.32
N ARG A 76 -2.95 -30.09 6.18
CA ARG A 76 -3.74 -29.24 5.29
C ARG A 76 -5.12 -29.06 5.89
N VAL A 77 -5.59 -27.82 5.94
CA VAL A 77 -6.94 -27.51 6.40
C VAL A 77 -7.95 -28.01 5.37
N THR A 78 -8.94 -28.76 5.84
CA THR A 78 -10.04 -29.32 5.03
C THR A 78 -11.36 -28.61 5.34
N GLY A 79 -12.39 -28.82 4.51
CA GLY A 79 -13.71 -28.19 4.68
C GLY A 79 -13.84 -26.80 4.05
N ILE A 80 -12.75 -26.22 3.55
CA ILE A 80 -12.79 -24.99 2.75
C ILE A 80 -13.41 -25.34 1.38
N PRO A 81 -14.43 -24.62 0.90
CA PRO A 81 -15.03 -24.87 -0.41
C PRO A 81 -14.02 -24.69 -1.56
N GLU A 82 -14.12 -25.53 -2.59
CA GLU A 82 -13.31 -25.38 -3.80
C GLU A 82 -13.60 -24.05 -4.52
N GLY A 83 -12.55 -23.38 -5.02
CA GLY A 83 -12.68 -22.06 -5.66
C GLY A 83 -12.93 -20.89 -4.69
N ALA A 84 -12.90 -21.13 -3.37
CA ALA A 84 -13.00 -20.07 -2.37
C ALA A 84 -11.79 -19.13 -2.40
N ARG A 85 -12.05 -17.83 -2.29
CA ARG A 85 -11.02 -16.80 -2.08
C ARG A 85 -10.95 -16.46 -0.59
N LEU A 86 -9.77 -16.61 0.00
CA LEU A 86 -9.53 -16.52 1.43
C LEU A 86 -8.79 -15.22 1.78
N THR A 87 -9.30 -14.44 2.73
CA THR A 87 -8.66 -13.20 3.20
C THR A 87 -8.80 -13.02 4.72
N GLY A 88 -8.14 -12.00 5.28
CA GLY A 88 -8.35 -11.59 6.67
C GLY A 88 -7.99 -12.65 7.72
N PHE A 89 -6.92 -13.40 7.53
CA PHE A 89 -6.52 -14.49 8.43
C PHE A 89 -6.05 -13.96 9.79
N ARG A 90 -6.60 -14.48 10.90
CA ARG A 90 -6.18 -14.12 12.27
C ARG A 90 -6.23 -15.34 13.19
N TRP A 91 -5.12 -15.61 13.88
CA TRP A 91 -5.11 -16.56 15.01
C TRP A 91 -6.02 -16.08 16.14
N SER A 92 -6.68 -17.00 16.83
CA SER A 92 -7.27 -16.73 18.14
C SER A 92 -6.17 -16.45 19.15
N LYS A 93 -6.48 -15.71 20.22
CA LYS A 93 -5.50 -15.34 21.27
C LYS A 93 -4.87 -16.58 21.93
N ASP A 94 -5.65 -17.65 22.09
CA ASP A 94 -5.20 -18.93 22.64
C ASP A 94 -4.43 -19.82 21.65
N GLY A 95 -4.31 -19.39 20.37
CA GLY A 95 -3.58 -20.10 19.32
C GLY A 95 -4.22 -21.39 18.82
N LYS A 96 -5.44 -21.74 19.26
CA LYS A 96 -6.09 -23.01 18.87
C LYS A 96 -6.84 -22.94 17.55
N ARG A 97 -7.15 -21.74 17.08
CA ARG A 97 -7.99 -21.50 15.90
C ARG A 97 -7.41 -20.42 15.01
N VAL A 98 -7.76 -20.49 13.74
CA VAL A 98 -7.61 -19.38 12.80
C VAL A 98 -8.99 -19.00 12.29
N ALA A 99 -9.33 -17.72 12.36
CA ALA A 99 -10.47 -17.17 11.65
C ALA A 99 -10.01 -16.53 10.33
N PHE A 100 -10.88 -16.58 9.33
CA PHE A 100 -10.63 -16.00 8.01
C PHE A 100 -11.96 -15.77 7.28
N VAL A 101 -11.90 -14.92 6.28
CA VAL A 101 -13.03 -14.58 5.42
C VAL A 101 -13.00 -15.46 4.19
N VAL A 102 -14.14 -16.04 3.84
CA VAL A 102 -14.35 -16.76 2.59
C VAL A 102 -15.24 -15.93 1.67
N THR A 103 -14.74 -15.62 0.49
CA THR A 103 -15.53 -15.07 -0.62
C THR A 103 -15.77 -16.15 -1.66
N MET A 104 -17.03 -16.48 -1.91
CA MET A 104 -17.44 -17.48 -2.89
C MET A 104 -18.77 -17.05 -3.53
N GLY A 105 -18.83 -17.07 -4.87
CA GLY A 105 -19.98 -16.58 -5.62
C GLY A 105 -20.26 -15.11 -5.28
N ASP A 106 -21.48 -14.83 -4.80
CA ASP A 106 -21.93 -13.51 -4.37
C ASP A 106 -21.86 -13.32 -2.84
N ARG A 107 -21.15 -14.18 -2.10
CA ARG A 107 -21.16 -14.16 -0.62
C ARG A 107 -19.79 -13.96 -0.02
N ILE A 108 -19.79 -13.23 1.09
CA ILE A 108 -18.68 -13.10 2.04
C ILE A 108 -19.17 -13.67 3.36
N SER A 109 -18.41 -14.62 3.93
CA SER A 109 -18.77 -15.36 5.14
C SER A 109 -17.55 -15.51 6.06
N LEU A 110 -17.79 -15.64 7.37
CA LEU A 110 -16.73 -15.87 8.36
C LEU A 110 -16.54 -17.38 8.51
N TRP A 111 -15.29 -17.82 8.50
CA TRP A 111 -14.90 -19.20 8.73
C TRP A 111 -13.89 -19.29 9.86
N SER A 112 -13.85 -20.44 10.53
CA SER A 112 -12.84 -20.77 11.51
C SER A 112 -12.31 -22.17 11.25
N ALA A 113 -10.99 -22.32 11.29
CA ALA A 113 -10.28 -23.59 11.25
C ALA A 113 -9.69 -23.93 12.62
N GLU A 114 -9.93 -25.14 13.07
CA GLU A 114 -9.35 -25.73 14.27
C GLU A 114 -7.93 -26.24 13.98
N LEU A 115 -6.98 -25.94 14.86
CA LEU A 115 -5.61 -26.43 14.72
C LEU A 115 -5.50 -27.94 14.95
N GLU A 116 -6.26 -28.46 15.93
CA GLU A 116 -6.13 -29.85 16.38
C GLU A 116 -6.46 -30.88 15.30
N ASN A 117 -7.53 -30.67 14.54
CA ASN A 117 -7.98 -31.59 13.49
C ASN A 117 -7.88 -30.99 12.07
N ALA A 118 -7.39 -29.75 11.92
CA ALA A 118 -7.30 -29.03 10.66
C ALA A 118 -8.63 -28.98 9.89
N GLN A 119 -9.75 -28.86 10.60
CA GLN A 119 -11.08 -28.74 10.00
C GLN A 119 -11.55 -27.28 10.01
N ALA A 120 -11.86 -26.74 8.83
CA ALA A 120 -12.56 -25.47 8.68
C ALA A 120 -14.08 -25.66 8.66
N ARG A 121 -14.79 -24.68 9.24
CA ARG A 121 -16.24 -24.56 9.17
C ARG A 121 -16.69 -23.11 9.08
N GLN A 122 -17.83 -22.90 8.43
CA GLN A 122 -18.49 -21.60 8.42
C GLN A 122 -18.98 -21.26 9.83
N VAL A 123 -18.76 -20.01 10.26
CA VAL A 123 -19.21 -19.47 11.55
C VAL A 123 -20.47 -18.62 11.35
N THR A 124 -20.53 -17.81 10.29
CA THR A 124 -21.74 -17.04 9.97
C THR A 124 -22.91 -17.96 9.64
N PRO A 125 -24.13 -17.69 10.13
CA PRO A 125 -25.34 -18.37 9.67
C PRO A 125 -25.52 -18.31 8.14
N PRO A 126 -26.22 -19.28 7.50
CA PRO A 126 -26.39 -19.31 6.05
C PRO A 126 -27.07 -18.07 5.43
N ASP A 127 -27.94 -17.40 6.19
CA ASP A 127 -28.67 -16.20 5.81
C ASP A 127 -27.90 -14.90 6.10
N MET A 128 -26.79 -14.98 6.84
CA MET A 128 -25.94 -13.83 7.15
C MET A 128 -24.82 -13.67 6.11
N ARG A 129 -24.70 -12.45 5.56
CA ARG A 129 -23.60 -12.05 4.66
C ARG A 129 -22.78 -10.95 5.34
N LEU A 130 -21.46 -11.07 5.31
CA LEU A 130 -20.59 -10.02 5.83
C LEU A 130 -20.51 -8.83 4.88
N ASN A 131 -20.33 -7.64 5.43
CA ASN A 131 -20.05 -6.43 4.67
C ASN A 131 -18.55 -6.10 4.77
N GLY A 132 -17.80 -6.44 3.73
CA GLY A 132 -16.35 -6.28 3.64
C GLY A 132 -15.91 -5.01 2.92
N VAL A 133 -16.77 -4.01 2.70
CA VAL A 133 -16.43 -2.80 1.94
C VAL A 133 -15.12 -2.14 2.44
N TYR A 134 -14.89 -2.16 3.76
CA TYR A 134 -13.68 -1.65 4.41
C TYR A 134 -12.57 -2.70 4.64
N GLY A 135 -12.62 -3.86 3.97
CA GLY A 135 -11.63 -4.93 4.09
C GLY A 135 -12.08 -6.07 4.99
N THR A 136 -11.34 -6.36 6.07
CA THR A 136 -11.64 -7.50 6.96
C THR A 136 -12.82 -7.14 7.89
N PRO A 137 -14.00 -7.77 7.74
CA PRO A 137 -15.23 -7.34 8.41
C PRO A 137 -15.43 -7.98 9.78
N TYR A 138 -14.34 -8.37 10.45
CA TYR A 138 -14.43 -9.02 11.76
C TYR A 138 -13.19 -8.79 12.63
N SER A 139 -13.40 -8.91 13.94
CA SER A 139 -12.37 -8.92 14.99
C SER A 139 -12.70 -10.00 16.01
N TRP A 140 -11.69 -10.65 16.59
CA TRP A 140 -11.87 -11.51 17.76
C TRP A 140 -12.27 -10.66 18.97
N LEU A 141 -13.34 -11.04 19.68
CA LEU A 141 -13.82 -10.30 20.86
C LEU A 141 -13.19 -10.83 22.16
N ASP A 142 -13.02 -12.14 22.28
CA ASP A 142 -12.45 -12.80 23.45
C ASP A 142 -11.37 -13.83 23.03
N ASP A 143 -10.99 -14.73 23.94
CA ASP A 143 -9.91 -15.72 23.76
C ASP A 143 -10.24 -16.83 22.74
N GLY A 144 -10.95 -16.51 21.65
CA GLY A 144 -11.19 -17.41 20.53
C GLY A 144 -12.61 -17.98 20.45
N HIS A 145 -13.61 -17.38 21.09
CA HIS A 145 -14.97 -17.91 21.15
C HIS A 145 -16.05 -17.02 20.54
N GLU A 146 -15.84 -15.70 20.56
CA GLU A 146 -16.74 -14.71 19.99
C GLU A 146 -16.01 -13.73 19.06
N PHE A 147 -16.79 -13.16 18.16
CA PHE A 147 -16.37 -12.17 17.19
C PHE A 147 -17.24 -10.92 17.29
N ILE A 148 -16.65 -9.79 16.94
CA ILE A 148 -17.39 -8.66 16.40
C ILE A 148 -17.36 -8.77 14.89
N VAL A 149 -18.52 -8.69 14.22
CA VAL A 149 -18.63 -8.77 12.77
C VAL A 149 -19.46 -7.61 12.20
N LEU A 150 -19.10 -7.17 11.01
CA LEU A 150 -19.86 -6.24 10.19
C LEU A 150 -20.64 -7.04 9.14
N ALA A 151 -21.96 -7.05 9.24
CA ALA A 151 -22.83 -7.77 8.32
C ALA A 151 -23.67 -6.82 7.47
N VAL A 152 -24.10 -7.28 6.29
CA VAL A 152 -25.12 -6.60 5.50
C VAL A 152 -26.43 -6.58 6.31
N PRO A 153 -27.12 -5.42 6.46
CA PRO A 153 -28.40 -5.37 7.18
C PRO A 153 -29.43 -6.34 6.57
N ALA A 154 -30.14 -7.08 7.43
CA ALA A 154 -31.07 -8.13 6.98
C ALA A 154 -32.27 -7.56 6.21
N ASP A 155 -32.65 -6.32 6.50
CA ASP A 155 -33.78 -5.57 5.95
C ASP A 155 -33.38 -4.53 4.89
N ARG A 156 -32.14 -4.60 4.37
CA ARG A 156 -31.57 -3.58 3.45
C ARG A 156 -32.41 -3.31 2.19
N GLY A 157 -33.16 -4.28 1.69
CA GLY A 157 -33.91 -4.16 0.44
C GLY A 157 -33.03 -4.15 -0.83
N PRO A 158 -33.59 -3.82 -2.01
CA PRO A 158 -32.83 -3.74 -3.26
C PRO A 158 -31.94 -2.50 -3.33
N ALA A 159 -30.89 -2.57 -4.16
CA ALA A 159 -30.03 -1.42 -4.41
C ALA A 159 -30.83 -0.26 -5.05
N PRO A 160 -30.49 1.01 -4.74
CA PRO A 160 -31.07 2.16 -5.41
C PRO A 160 -31.01 2.02 -6.94
N ALA A 161 -32.09 2.40 -7.62
CA ALA A 161 -32.14 2.43 -9.07
C ALA A 161 -31.59 3.76 -9.60
N PRO A 162 -30.87 3.77 -10.74
CA PRO A 162 -30.43 5.01 -11.36
C PRO A 162 -31.64 5.86 -11.75
N PRO A 163 -31.58 7.20 -11.55
CA PRO A 163 -32.69 8.08 -11.90
C PRO A 163 -32.93 8.07 -13.42
N LEU A 164 -34.20 8.03 -13.84
CA LEU A 164 -34.58 8.05 -15.27
C LEU A 164 -34.24 9.38 -15.95
N VAL A 165 -34.23 10.46 -15.18
CA VAL A 165 -33.86 11.81 -15.62
C VAL A 165 -32.86 12.36 -14.59
N PRO A 166 -31.72 12.93 -15.00
CA PRO A 166 -30.82 13.61 -14.07
C PRO A 166 -31.59 14.66 -13.26
N THR A 167 -31.50 14.62 -11.93
CA THR A 167 -32.23 15.53 -11.02
C THR A 167 -31.80 16.99 -11.13
N GLY A 168 -30.73 17.28 -11.87
CA GLY A 168 -30.14 18.59 -12.08
C GLY A 168 -28.61 18.51 -12.15
N PRO A 169 -27.90 19.60 -12.48
CA PRO A 169 -26.46 19.65 -12.30
C PRO A 169 -26.12 19.52 -10.81
N VAL A 170 -25.01 18.86 -10.49
CA VAL A 170 -24.45 18.94 -9.14
C VAL A 170 -23.91 20.35 -8.95
N ILE A 171 -24.57 21.13 -8.12
CA ILE A 171 -24.15 22.50 -7.78
C ILE A 171 -23.20 22.39 -6.59
N GLN A 172 -21.94 22.70 -6.80
CA GLN A 172 -20.97 22.92 -5.75
C GLN A 172 -20.69 24.42 -5.66
N GLU A 173 -20.91 24.98 -4.48
CA GLU A 173 -20.71 26.40 -4.22
C GLU A 173 -19.52 26.60 -3.28
N ASN A 174 -18.47 27.26 -3.76
CA ASN A 174 -17.27 27.58 -2.98
C ASN A 174 -17.28 29.04 -2.49
N LEU A 175 -18.46 29.62 -2.23
CA LEU A 175 -18.54 31.01 -1.79
C LEU A 175 -17.97 31.17 -0.38
N GLY A 176 -16.80 31.83 -0.31
CA GLY A 176 -16.27 32.43 0.92
C GLY A 176 -15.07 31.74 1.56
N LYS A 177 -14.57 30.60 1.06
CA LYS A 177 -13.40 29.91 1.63
C LYS A 177 -12.48 29.30 0.57
N LYS A 178 -11.16 29.37 0.78
CA LYS A 178 -10.15 28.72 -0.07
C LYS A 178 -9.97 27.28 0.40
N ALA A 179 -10.36 26.30 -0.41
CA ALA A 179 -10.11 24.88 -0.15
C ALA A 179 -9.40 24.26 -1.36
N PRO A 180 -8.07 24.36 -1.46
CA PRO A 180 -7.33 23.65 -2.50
C PRO A 180 -7.50 22.14 -2.29
N ALA A 181 -7.85 21.40 -3.33
CA ALA A 181 -8.07 19.96 -3.27
C ALA A 181 -7.07 19.24 -4.19
N ARG A 182 -6.56 18.09 -3.72
CA ARG A 182 -5.75 17.20 -4.55
C ARG A 182 -6.64 16.53 -5.59
N THR A 183 -6.05 16.12 -6.71
CA THR A 183 -6.76 15.31 -7.70
C THR A 183 -6.97 13.91 -7.12
N LEU A 184 -8.20 13.60 -6.73
CA LEU A 184 -8.61 12.32 -6.18
C LEU A 184 -9.41 11.54 -7.21
N GLN A 185 -9.27 10.21 -7.21
CA GLN A 185 -9.99 9.31 -8.09
C GLN A 185 -11.21 8.70 -7.36
N ASP A 186 -12.13 8.16 -8.16
CA ASP A 186 -13.25 7.34 -7.68
C ASP A 186 -14.19 8.09 -6.72
N LEU A 187 -14.25 9.42 -6.84
CA LEU A 187 -15.13 10.30 -6.07
C LEU A 187 -16.61 10.07 -6.41
N LEU A 188 -17.50 10.41 -5.47
CA LEU A 188 -18.93 10.48 -5.74
C LEU A 188 -19.19 11.55 -6.81
N GLN A 189 -20.08 11.27 -7.77
CA GLN A 189 -20.35 12.19 -8.88
C GLN A 189 -21.71 12.86 -8.78
N ASN A 190 -22.66 12.30 -8.02
CA ASN A 190 -24.05 12.75 -7.95
C ASN A 190 -24.81 12.12 -6.75
N PRO A 191 -26.05 12.55 -6.45
CA PRO A 191 -26.84 11.99 -5.34
C PRO A 191 -27.18 10.50 -5.46
N TYR A 192 -27.16 9.94 -6.68
CA TYR A 192 -27.34 8.50 -6.87
C TYR A 192 -26.10 7.73 -6.38
N ASP A 193 -24.89 8.22 -6.66
CA ASP A 193 -23.65 7.66 -6.10
C ASP A 193 -23.62 7.75 -4.57
N GLU A 194 -24.09 8.86 -3.97
CA GLU A 194 -24.27 8.94 -2.50
C GLU A 194 -25.18 7.82 -1.98
N SER A 195 -26.30 7.60 -2.66
CA SER A 195 -27.28 6.58 -2.27
C SER A 195 -26.70 5.17 -2.42
N LEU A 196 -25.92 4.92 -3.47
CA LEU A 196 -25.19 3.66 -3.64
C LEU A 196 -24.12 3.47 -2.57
N PHE A 197 -23.33 4.52 -2.28
CA PHE A 197 -22.31 4.48 -1.24
C PHE A 197 -22.92 4.12 0.11
N GLU A 198 -23.96 4.82 0.52
CA GLU A 198 -24.68 4.55 1.77
C GLU A 198 -25.25 3.13 1.78
N TYR A 199 -25.87 2.68 0.69
CA TYR A 199 -26.42 1.33 0.57
C TYR A 199 -25.37 0.22 0.71
N TYR A 200 -24.21 0.36 0.06
CA TYR A 200 -23.18 -0.67 0.09
C TYR A 200 -22.30 -0.60 1.34
N ALA A 201 -21.99 0.60 1.84
CA ALA A 201 -21.12 0.78 3.00
C ALA A 201 -21.85 0.60 4.34
N THR A 202 -23.18 0.71 4.39
CA THR A 202 -23.96 0.46 5.61
C THR A 202 -23.85 -1.01 6.03
N SER A 203 -23.50 -1.21 7.29
CA SER A 203 -23.44 -2.51 7.94
C SER A 203 -24.21 -2.51 9.28
N GLN A 204 -24.68 -3.68 9.68
CA GLN A 204 -25.14 -3.94 11.04
C GLN A 204 -23.99 -4.61 11.80
N LEU A 205 -23.63 -4.02 12.94
CA LEU A 205 -22.66 -4.61 13.87
C LEU A 205 -23.31 -5.77 14.62
N TYR A 206 -22.62 -6.90 14.72
CA TYR A 206 -23.05 -8.07 15.49
C TYR A 206 -21.96 -8.56 16.43
N ARG A 207 -22.39 -9.08 17.58
CA ARG A 207 -21.62 -10.06 18.34
C ARG A 207 -22.00 -11.45 17.85
N LEU A 208 -21.01 -12.23 17.44
CA LEU A 208 -21.22 -13.55 16.83
C LEU A 208 -20.41 -14.61 17.59
N SER A 209 -21.05 -15.66 18.06
CA SER A 209 -20.36 -16.81 18.66
C SER A 209 -19.92 -17.83 17.62
N LEU A 210 -18.98 -18.69 18.00
CA LEU A 210 -18.49 -19.80 17.17
C LEU A 210 -19.58 -20.75 16.67
N ASP A 211 -20.70 -20.91 17.37
CA ASP A 211 -21.84 -21.76 16.94
C ASP A 211 -22.84 -21.01 16.04
N GLY A 212 -22.55 -19.77 15.66
CA GLY A 212 -23.35 -18.99 14.73
C GLY A 212 -24.46 -18.16 15.39
N LYS A 213 -24.56 -18.10 16.73
CA LYS A 213 -25.53 -17.23 17.38
C LYS A 213 -25.09 -15.77 17.23
N ALA A 214 -25.91 -14.99 16.54
CA ALA A 214 -25.65 -13.59 16.26
C ALA A 214 -26.59 -12.68 17.07
N GLN A 215 -26.01 -11.68 17.73
CA GLN A 215 -26.75 -10.64 18.44
C GLN A 215 -26.41 -9.27 17.83
N PRO A 216 -27.39 -8.52 17.30
CA PRO A 216 -27.14 -7.19 16.77
C PRO A 216 -26.73 -6.23 17.90
N LEU A 217 -25.78 -5.35 17.61
CA LEU A 217 -25.29 -4.31 18.51
C LEU A 217 -25.62 -2.94 17.92
N GLY A 218 -26.48 -2.18 18.60
CA GLY A 218 -26.90 -0.86 18.13
C GLY A 218 -27.67 -0.90 16.80
N ARG A 219 -27.77 0.25 16.14
CA ARG A 219 -28.45 0.41 14.84
C ARG A 219 -27.45 0.22 13.67
N PRO A 220 -27.94 -0.13 12.47
CA PRO A 220 -27.10 -0.11 11.27
C PRO A 220 -26.46 1.27 11.04
N GLY A 221 -25.27 1.27 10.44
CA GLY A 221 -24.54 2.47 10.08
C GLY A 221 -23.33 2.15 9.22
N ILE A 222 -22.65 3.17 8.70
CA ILE A 222 -21.42 3.00 7.93
C ILE A 222 -20.25 2.90 8.92
N PHE A 223 -19.92 1.67 9.34
CA PHE A 223 -18.79 1.40 10.21
C PHE A 223 -17.56 1.05 9.36
N ASP A 224 -16.52 1.88 9.41
CA ASP A 224 -15.21 1.55 8.84
C ASP A 224 -14.35 0.76 9.84
N GLN A 225 -14.57 0.99 11.14
CA GLN A 225 -13.84 0.31 12.21
C GLN A 225 -14.76 -0.13 13.36
N ALA A 226 -14.53 -1.35 13.85
CA ALA A 226 -15.08 -1.88 15.10
C ALA A 226 -14.04 -2.77 15.79
N THR A 227 -13.26 -2.16 16.70
CA THR A 227 -12.11 -2.80 17.33
C THR A 227 -12.37 -3.03 18.82
N PRO A 228 -12.43 -4.29 19.29
CA PRO A 228 -12.50 -4.60 20.71
C PRO A 228 -11.30 -4.02 21.47
N SER A 229 -11.53 -3.56 22.70
CA SER A 229 -10.43 -3.26 23.63
C SER A 229 -9.65 -4.55 23.91
N PRO A 230 -8.38 -4.49 24.36
CA PRO A 230 -7.58 -5.70 24.57
C PRO A 230 -8.23 -6.74 25.49
N GLN A 231 -8.99 -6.30 26.50
CA GLN A 231 -9.77 -7.20 27.37
C GLN A 231 -11.14 -7.67 26.83
N GLY A 232 -11.58 -7.19 25.66
CA GLY A 232 -12.83 -7.58 25.03
C GLY A 232 -14.13 -7.05 25.68
N LYS A 233 -14.05 -6.09 26.61
CA LYS A 233 -15.23 -5.55 27.30
C LYS A 233 -15.84 -4.32 26.64
N HIS A 234 -15.02 -3.56 25.93
CA HIS A 234 -15.43 -2.36 25.20
C HIS A 234 -15.10 -2.53 23.72
N ILE A 235 -15.79 -1.80 22.86
CA ILE A 235 -15.54 -1.81 21.42
C ILE A 235 -15.44 -0.36 20.98
N LEU A 236 -14.32 0.00 20.36
CA LEU A 236 -14.13 1.28 19.68
C LEU A 236 -14.77 1.18 18.31
N THR A 237 -15.77 2.00 18.05
CA THR A 237 -16.46 2.10 16.77
C THR A 237 -16.18 3.45 16.14
N VAL A 238 -15.82 3.45 14.87
CA VAL A 238 -15.77 4.65 14.04
C VAL A 238 -16.89 4.52 13.02
N ARG A 239 -17.74 5.55 12.93
CA ARG A 239 -18.89 5.56 12.04
C ARG A 239 -18.85 6.79 11.14
N VAL A 240 -18.89 6.58 9.84
CA VAL A 240 -19.01 7.63 8.83
C VAL A 240 -20.43 8.21 8.85
N GLN A 241 -20.53 9.54 8.77
CA GLN A 241 -21.77 10.29 8.81
C GLN A 241 -21.93 11.21 7.61
N ARG A 242 -23.16 11.70 7.41
CA ARG A 242 -23.46 12.79 6.47
C ARG A 242 -22.98 14.14 7.03
N PRO A 243 -22.71 15.15 6.18
CA PRO A 243 -22.77 15.10 4.71
C PRO A 243 -21.58 14.36 4.08
N PHE A 244 -21.82 13.68 2.96
CA PHE A 244 -20.76 13.13 2.12
C PHE A 244 -20.18 14.22 1.21
N SER A 245 -18.96 14.04 0.75
CA SER A 245 -18.31 14.95 -0.19
C SER A 245 -18.20 14.36 -1.59
N TYR A 246 -18.33 15.24 -2.57
CA TYR A 246 -18.09 14.97 -3.99
C TYR A 246 -16.67 15.35 -4.44
N SER A 247 -15.90 16.00 -3.57
CA SER A 247 -14.53 16.47 -3.83
C SER A 247 -13.47 15.73 -3.00
N LEU A 248 -13.89 14.94 -2.01
CA LEU A 248 -13.04 14.18 -1.10
C LEU A 248 -13.43 12.70 -1.08
N GLN A 249 -12.49 11.86 -0.63
CA GLN A 249 -12.74 10.44 -0.39
C GLN A 249 -13.38 10.24 0.99
N GLU A 250 -13.88 9.03 1.23
CA GLU A 250 -14.64 8.70 2.45
C GLU A 250 -13.85 8.87 3.74
N ASP A 251 -12.52 8.71 3.68
CA ASP A 251 -11.59 8.91 4.80
C ASP A 251 -11.76 10.29 5.44
N SER A 252 -12.14 11.27 4.63
CA SER A 252 -12.31 12.68 4.96
C SER A 252 -13.76 13.06 5.35
N PHE A 253 -14.71 12.13 5.26
CA PHE A 253 -16.11 12.38 5.63
C PHE A 253 -16.28 12.57 7.15
N PRO A 254 -17.37 13.19 7.62
CA PRO A 254 -17.65 13.30 9.05
C PRO A 254 -17.63 11.94 9.75
N ARG A 255 -17.10 11.89 10.98
CA ARG A 255 -16.92 10.65 11.75
C ARG A 255 -17.39 10.80 13.19
N LEU A 256 -18.20 9.85 13.64
CA LEU A 256 -18.48 9.67 15.05
C LEU A 256 -17.62 8.55 15.61
N ILE A 257 -16.78 8.87 16.59
CA ILE A 257 -15.89 7.94 17.28
C ILE A 257 -16.43 7.68 18.68
N GLN A 258 -16.82 6.44 18.94
CA GLN A 258 -17.46 6.05 20.20
C GLN A 258 -16.86 4.77 20.76
N VAL A 259 -16.88 4.68 22.08
CA VAL A 259 -16.73 3.41 22.80
C VAL A 259 -18.12 2.92 23.17
N ILE A 260 -18.42 1.68 22.79
CA ILE A 260 -19.64 0.96 23.17
C ILE A 260 -19.29 -0.22 24.09
N ASP A 261 -20.27 -0.65 24.90
CA ASP A 261 -20.16 -1.92 25.65
C ASP A 261 -20.55 -3.13 24.78
N ARG A 262 -20.39 -4.34 25.32
CA ARG A 262 -20.78 -5.61 24.66
C ARG A 262 -22.28 -5.74 24.35
N LYS A 263 -23.13 -4.85 24.86
CA LYS A 263 -24.56 -4.78 24.56
C LYS A 263 -24.88 -3.74 23.49
N GLY A 264 -23.87 -3.05 22.95
CA GLY A 264 -24.03 -2.01 21.93
C GLY A 264 -24.45 -0.65 22.50
N ARG A 265 -24.34 -0.43 23.81
CA ARG A 265 -24.67 0.85 24.44
C ARG A 265 -23.45 1.77 24.40
N PRO A 266 -23.57 3.02 23.92
CA PRO A 266 -22.49 4.00 24.04
C PRO A 266 -22.12 4.22 25.51
N VAL A 267 -20.83 4.12 25.81
CA VAL A 267 -20.28 4.41 27.15
C VAL A 267 -19.43 5.68 27.16
N HIS A 268 -18.83 6.04 26.01
CA HIS A 268 -18.03 7.26 25.86
C HIS A 268 -18.03 7.71 24.39
N THR A 269 -18.10 9.01 24.13
CA THR A 269 -17.90 9.59 22.80
C THR A 269 -16.55 10.28 22.80
N VAL A 270 -15.61 9.79 21.98
CA VAL A 270 -14.27 10.36 21.86
C VAL A 270 -14.31 11.63 21.03
N ALA A 271 -15.01 11.58 19.88
CA ALA A 271 -15.13 12.71 18.98
C ALA A 271 -16.37 12.60 18.07
N ASP A 272 -16.91 13.75 17.69
CA ASP A 272 -17.87 13.92 16.59
C ASP A 272 -17.21 14.91 15.62
N LEU A 273 -16.58 14.37 14.58
CA LEU A 273 -15.69 15.09 13.69
C LEU A 273 -16.44 15.61 12.45
N PRO A 274 -16.24 16.87 12.05
CA PRO A 274 -16.85 17.42 10.86
C PRO A 274 -16.19 16.88 9.58
N LEU A 275 -16.76 17.25 8.43
CA LEU A 275 -16.16 17.02 7.12
C LEU A 275 -14.78 17.69 7.07
N GLN A 276 -13.77 16.97 6.58
CA GLN A 276 -12.37 17.42 6.55
C GLN A 276 -12.03 18.22 5.27
N ASP A 277 -12.92 19.09 4.82
CA ASP A 277 -12.76 19.89 3.59
C ASP A 277 -11.91 21.16 3.77
N GLN A 278 -11.39 21.39 4.98
CA GLN A 278 -10.52 22.53 5.32
C GLN A 278 -9.08 22.13 5.65
N VAL A 279 -8.68 20.87 5.42
CA VAL A 279 -7.28 20.45 5.67
C VAL A 279 -6.37 21.10 4.61
N PRO A 280 -5.33 21.85 5.00
CA PRO A 280 -4.41 22.45 4.04
C PRO A 280 -3.69 21.39 3.18
N ILE A 281 -3.33 21.75 1.95
CA ILE A 281 -2.67 20.80 1.01
C ILE A 281 -1.17 20.61 1.25
N SER A 282 -0.56 21.52 2.02
CA SER A 282 0.86 21.50 2.36
C SER A 282 1.23 20.15 2.97
N PHE A 283 2.38 19.60 2.60
CA PHE A 283 2.81 18.32 3.17
C PHE A 283 2.95 18.40 4.69
N GLY A 284 2.53 17.33 5.36
CA GLY A 284 2.43 17.31 6.82
C GLY A 284 1.20 18.04 7.37
N SER A 285 0.24 18.46 6.56
CA SER A 285 -1.05 18.95 7.08
C SER A 285 -1.94 17.78 7.52
N VAL A 286 -2.74 18.00 8.55
CA VAL A 286 -3.61 16.99 9.19
C VAL A 286 -4.94 17.63 9.61
N PRO A 287 -6.02 16.85 9.80
CA PRO A 287 -7.24 17.34 10.42
C PRO A 287 -7.00 17.84 11.85
N THR A 288 -7.82 18.80 12.28
CA THR A 288 -7.89 19.24 13.67
C THR A 288 -8.84 18.34 14.48
N GLY A 289 -8.71 18.41 15.82
CA GLY A 289 -9.44 17.53 16.74
C GLY A 289 -8.82 16.14 16.88
N PRO A 290 -9.47 15.22 17.61
CA PRO A 290 -8.96 13.87 17.82
C PRO A 290 -8.81 13.08 16.53
N ARG A 291 -7.61 12.60 16.26
CA ARG A 291 -7.28 11.69 15.15
C ARG A 291 -6.43 10.53 15.64
N ASP A 292 -6.26 9.52 14.79
CA ASP A 292 -5.50 8.29 15.10
C ASP A 292 -5.97 7.64 16.42
N VAL A 293 -7.29 7.59 16.64
CA VAL A 293 -7.88 7.03 17.86
C VAL A 293 -7.74 5.51 17.87
N ASP A 294 -7.09 4.95 18.88
CA ASP A 294 -6.89 3.51 19.02
C ASP A 294 -6.86 3.06 20.50
N TRP A 295 -6.75 1.76 20.73
CA TRP A 295 -6.48 1.17 22.04
C TRP A 295 -4.98 1.07 22.30
N ARG A 296 -4.58 1.36 23.53
CA ARG A 296 -3.25 1.02 24.04
C ARG A 296 -3.13 -0.50 24.24
N SER A 297 -2.26 -1.14 23.45
CA SER A 297 -2.20 -2.60 23.31
C SER A 297 -1.77 -3.37 24.57
N ASP A 298 -1.01 -2.74 25.46
CA ASP A 298 -0.54 -3.35 26.72
C ASP A 298 -1.52 -3.17 27.90
N LYS A 299 -2.67 -2.53 27.68
CA LYS A 299 -3.66 -2.21 28.71
C LYS A 299 -5.01 -2.84 28.42
N LYS A 300 -5.78 -3.12 29.48
CA LYS A 300 -7.10 -3.76 29.34
C LYS A 300 -8.06 -2.95 28.46
N ALA A 301 -8.13 -1.64 28.71
CA ALA A 301 -8.95 -0.67 27.97
C ALA A 301 -8.47 0.75 28.31
N GLU A 302 -7.55 1.29 27.51
CA GLU A 302 -7.11 2.68 27.55
C GLU A 302 -7.07 3.21 26.13
N LEU A 303 -7.80 4.30 25.86
CA LEU A 303 -7.79 4.97 24.57
C LEU A 303 -6.50 5.78 24.42
N VAL A 304 -6.04 5.93 23.19
CA VAL A 304 -5.03 6.88 22.77
C VAL A 304 -5.51 7.63 21.54
N TRP A 305 -5.19 8.92 21.44
CA TRP A 305 -5.38 9.71 20.22
C TRP A 305 -4.39 10.87 20.20
N VAL A 306 -4.36 11.59 19.09
CA VAL A 306 -3.52 12.78 18.92
C VAL A 306 -4.36 13.95 18.42
N GLU A 307 -3.98 15.17 18.79
CA GLU A 307 -4.58 16.41 18.33
C GLU A 307 -3.49 17.36 17.79
N ALA A 308 -3.81 18.09 16.72
CA ALA A 308 -2.91 19.09 16.15
C ALA A 308 -2.98 20.41 16.94
N LEU A 309 -1.81 20.96 17.29
CA LEU A 309 -1.64 22.19 18.07
C LEU A 309 -1.41 23.43 17.19
N ASP A 310 -1.00 23.24 15.94
CA ASP A 310 -0.70 24.31 14.99
C ASP A 310 -1.87 24.64 14.04
N GLY A 311 -3.05 24.13 14.36
CA GLY A 311 -4.24 24.20 13.51
C GLY A 311 -4.22 23.18 12.35
N GLY A 312 -3.30 22.21 12.38
CA GLY A 312 -3.20 21.16 11.37
C GLY A 312 -2.50 21.60 10.08
N ASP A 313 -1.96 22.81 10.02
CA ASP A 313 -1.29 23.35 8.83
C ASP A 313 0.21 23.00 8.82
N GLY A 314 0.61 22.08 7.93
CA GLY A 314 2.00 21.70 7.74
C GLY A 314 2.90 22.80 7.17
N GLY A 315 2.30 23.82 6.52
CA GLY A 315 3.01 24.98 5.98
C GLY A 315 3.30 26.08 7.00
N ARG A 316 2.61 26.06 8.15
CA ARG A 316 2.82 27.02 9.23
C ARG A 316 4.04 26.65 10.08
N GLU A 317 4.84 27.63 10.47
CA GLU A 317 5.89 27.42 11.48
C GLU A 317 5.29 27.23 12.87
N ALA A 318 5.71 26.18 13.56
CA ALA A 318 5.29 25.87 14.92
C ALA A 318 6.37 25.08 15.64
N ARG A 319 6.56 25.36 16.94
CA ARG A 319 7.46 24.61 17.83
C ARG A 319 6.83 23.32 18.33
N GLU A 320 5.52 23.35 18.57
CA GLU A 320 4.70 22.23 18.99
C GLU A 320 3.63 22.03 17.93
N ARG A 321 3.47 20.80 17.47
CA ARG A 321 2.65 20.47 16.31
C ARG A 321 1.55 19.51 16.67
N ASP A 322 1.85 18.50 17.48
CA ASP A 322 0.92 17.45 17.87
C ASP A 322 1.03 17.16 19.36
N ARG A 323 -0.10 16.78 19.97
CA ARG A 323 -0.15 16.31 21.36
C ARG A 323 -0.90 15.00 21.45
N ILE A 324 -0.29 14.04 22.15
CA ILE A 324 -0.83 12.70 22.34
C ILE A 324 -1.56 12.66 23.69
N PHE A 325 -2.79 12.16 23.68
CA PHE A 325 -3.62 11.98 24.85
C PHE A 325 -3.95 10.50 25.07
N THR A 326 -4.17 10.14 26.33
CA THR A 326 -4.67 8.83 26.73
C THR A 326 -5.84 8.96 27.70
N LEU A 327 -6.79 8.02 27.66
CA LEU A 327 -7.91 7.98 28.59
C LEU A 327 -8.26 6.53 28.96
N ALA A 328 -8.05 6.17 30.22
CA ALA A 328 -8.36 4.84 30.73
C ALA A 328 -9.86 4.65 31.00
N ALA A 329 -10.36 3.42 30.84
CA ALA A 329 -11.67 3.04 31.35
C ALA A 329 -11.77 3.35 32.86
N PRO A 330 -12.91 3.85 33.38
CA PRO A 330 -14.23 3.89 32.74
C PRO A 330 -14.52 5.14 31.88
N PHE A 331 -13.50 5.91 31.49
CA PHE A 331 -13.61 7.07 30.59
C PHE A 331 -14.41 8.25 31.14
N ASP A 332 -14.48 8.37 32.47
CA ASP A 332 -15.15 9.45 33.20
C ASP A 332 -14.21 10.59 33.63
N GLY A 333 -12.89 10.32 33.68
CA GLY A 333 -11.85 11.30 33.96
C GLY A 333 -11.49 12.17 32.75
N PRO A 334 -10.72 13.26 32.97
CA PRO A 334 -10.16 14.04 31.87
C PRO A 334 -9.07 13.25 31.12
N PRO A 335 -8.88 13.49 29.81
CA PRO A 335 -7.73 12.98 29.06
C PRO A 335 -6.41 13.37 29.71
N VAL A 336 -5.43 12.47 29.69
CA VAL A 336 -4.09 12.69 30.24
C VAL A 336 -3.10 12.82 29.09
N GLU A 337 -2.30 13.89 29.10
CA GLU A 337 -1.23 14.06 28.12
C GLU A 337 -0.16 12.97 28.29
N LEU A 338 0.26 12.37 27.18
CA LEU A 338 1.40 11.46 27.13
C LEU A 338 2.66 12.18 26.68
N MET A 339 2.58 12.96 25.60
CA MET A 339 3.71 13.66 25.02
C MET A 339 3.26 14.73 24.03
N THR A 340 3.98 15.85 23.98
CA THR A 340 3.88 16.87 22.92
C THR A 340 5.06 16.74 21.95
N LEU A 341 4.77 16.84 20.65
CA LEU A 341 5.72 16.64 19.56
C LEU A 341 5.92 17.94 18.77
N GLY A 342 7.17 18.21 18.37
CA GLY A 342 7.48 19.30 17.42
C GLY A 342 7.31 18.94 15.94
N GLN A 343 6.95 17.69 15.66
CA GLN A 343 6.77 17.10 14.32
C GLN A 343 5.45 16.33 14.26
N ARG A 344 5.07 15.82 13.08
CA ARG A 344 3.82 15.05 12.96
C ARG A 344 3.97 13.67 13.57
N TYR A 345 2.96 13.27 14.32
CA TYR A 345 2.79 11.94 14.87
C TYR A 345 2.89 10.86 13.78
N GLY A 346 3.67 9.82 14.07
CA GLY A 346 3.94 8.70 13.18
C GLY A 346 3.62 7.34 13.78
N GLY A 347 2.89 7.29 14.90
CA GLY A 347 2.50 6.04 15.57
C GLY A 347 3.21 5.79 16.91
N ILE A 348 2.68 4.82 17.66
CA ILE A 348 3.26 4.32 18.92
C ILE A 348 3.42 2.81 18.83
N MET A 349 4.59 2.31 19.25
CA MET A 349 4.80 0.90 19.55
C MET A 349 4.74 0.71 21.07
N TRP A 350 3.72 0.02 21.54
CA TRP A 350 3.49 -0.23 22.96
C TRP A 350 4.33 -1.41 23.46
N GLY A 351 4.97 -1.29 24.62
CA GLY A 351 5.57 -2.40 25.36
C GLY A 351 4.79 -2.69 26.63
N ASP A 352 4.92 -1.78 27.59
CA ASP A 352 4.24 -1.79 28.89
C ASP A 352 4.21 -0.35 29.48
N ASP A 353 3.98 -0.21 30.79
CA ASP A 353 4.02 1.09 31.48
C ASP A 353 5.41 1.74 31.53
N ASP A 354 6.48 0.96 31.39
CA ASP A 354 7.86 1.45 31.45
C ASP A 354 8.48 1.63 30.06
N LEU A 355 7.80 1.19 29.00
CA LEU A 355 8.31 1.22 27.65
C LEU A 355 7.23 1.41 26.58
N ALA A 356 7.36 2.50 25.83
CA ALA A 356 6.79 2.67 24.50
C ALA A 356 7.76 3.44 23.59
N PHE A 357 7.65 3.25 22.27
CA PHE A 357 8.30 4.12 21.29
C PHE A 357 7.29 4.98 20.56
N VAL A 358 7.42 6.30 20.71
CA VAL A 358 6.64 7.29 19.97
C VAL A 358 7.45 7.74 18.76
N THR A 359 6.88 7.64 17.57
CA THR A 359 7.53 8.09 16.32
C THR A 359 6.91 9.41 15.87
N SER A 360 7.75 10.32 15.36
CA SER A 360 7.30 11.48 14.60
C SER A 360 8.10 11.66 13.31
N TRP A 361 7.54 12.38 12.35
CA TRP A 361 8.14 12.62 11.05
C TRP A 361 7.88 14.05 10.57
N TRP A 362 8.77 14.53 9.70
CA TRP A 362 8.63 15.82 9.05
C TRP A 362 9.00 15.74 7.56
N TRP A 363 8.02 16.05 6.71
CA TRP A 363 8.18 15.97 5.25
C TRP A 363 9.34 16.81 4.74
N LYS A 364 9.30 18.12 4.96
CA LYS A 364 10.25 19.08 4.35
C LYS A 364 11.73 18.68 4.48
N THR A 365 12.11 18.11 5.63
CA THR A 365 13.49 17.71 5.93
C THR A 365 13.73 16.21 5.85
N ARG A 366 12.71 15.44 5.46
CA ARG A 366 12.71 13.97 5.43
C ARG A 366 13.14 13.36 6.78
N ASN A 367 12.86 14.06 7.88
CA ASN A 367 13.34 13.71 9.22
C ASN A 367 12.35 12.80 9.95
N ILE A 368 12.87 11.83 10.67
CA ILE A 368 12.15 10.97 11.60
C ILE A 368 12.79 11.07 12.97
N LYS A 369 11.96 11.20 14.02
CA LYS A 369 12.37 11.11 15.41
C LYS A 369 11.66 9.97 16.11
N VAL A 370 12.38 9.25 16.96
CA VAL A 370 11.81 8.20 17.81
C VAL A 370 12.17 8.51 19.24
N TRP A 371 11.16 8.53 20.11
CA TRP A 371 11.32 8.72 21.55
C TRP A 371 10.93 7.46 22.30
N ARG A 372 11.76 7.08 23.27
CA ARG A 372 11.39 6.15 24.32
C ARG A 372 10.60 6.91 25.40
N VAL A 373 9.42 6.41 25.73
CA VAL A 373 8.52 6.99 26.74
C VAL A 373 8.19 5.93 27.79
N ARG A 374 7.92 6.36 29.02
CA ARG A 374 7.36 5.52 30.10
C ARG A 374 5.90 5.90 30.33
N PRO A 375 4.92 5.24 29.67
CA PRO A 375 3.53 5.69 29.75
C PRO A 375 2.90 5.63 31.15
N GLY A 376 3.42 4.79 32.05
CA GLY A 376 2.97 4.68 33.44
C GLY A 376 3.46 5.81 34.35
N ASP A 377 4.53 6.51 33.97
CA ASP A 377 5.07 7.65 34.72
C ASP A 377 5.09 8.92 33.86
N ARG A 378 4.05 9.74 34.02
CA ARG A 378 3.86 10.98 33.24
C ARG A 378 4.83 12.09 33.61
N GLN A 379 5.59 11.95 34.70
CA GLN A 379 6.66 12.89 35.06
C GLN A 379 8.01 12.49 34.45
N ALA A 380 8.11 11.27 33.92
CA ALA A 380 9.29 10.81 33.21
C ALA A 380 9.47 11.60 31.91
N GLN A 381 10.64 12.21 31.73
CA GLN A 381 10.95 12.88 30.47
C GLN A 381 11.13 11.85 29.33
N PRO A 382 10.49 12.04 28.17
CA PRO A 382 10.76 11.25 26.97
C PRO A 382 12.24 11.30 26.59
N GLN A 383 12.83 10.16 26.25
CA GLN A 383 14.21 10.06 25.81
C GLN A 383 14.25 9.95 24.28
N LEU A 384 14.86 10.93 23.60
CA LEU A 384 15.13 10.85 22.16
C LEU A 384 16.15 9.76 21.88
N VAL A 385 15.78 8.75 21.08
CA VAL A 385 16.64 7.62 20.72
C VAL A 385 17.03 7.59 19.24
N GLN A 386 16.28 8.29 18.38
CA GLN A 386 16.64 8.47 16.97
C GLN A 386 16.27 9.88 16.52
N ASP A 387 17.13 10.51 15.73
CA ASP A 387 16.90 11.74 14.98
C ASP A 387 17.70 11.65 13.69
N ARG A 388 17.04 11.33 12.58
CA ARG A 388 17.72 11.05 11.30
C ARG A 388 16.84 11.34 10.10
N SER A 389 17.45 11.39 8.92
CA SER A 389 16.73 11.28 7.65
C SER A 389 16.13 9.87 7.53
N TRP A 390 14.87 9.72 7.10
CA TRP A 390 14.35 8.41 6.68
C TRP A 390 14.85 7.99 5.29
N GLN A 391 15.62 8.85 4.62
CA GLN A 391 16.34 8.51 3.39
C GLN A 391 17.73 7.94 3.68
N ASP A 392 18.27 8.17 4.88
CA ASP A 392 19.52 7.54 5.34
C ASP A 392 19.26 6.08 5.77
N ARG A 393 19.50 5.15 4.84
CA ARG A 393 19.22 3.71 4.95
C ARG A 393 20.36 2.92 5.55
N TYR A 394 21.60 3.38 5.41
CA TYR A 394 22.78 2.77 6.01
C TYR A 394 22.76 2.89 7.53
N ASN A 395 22.24 4.00 8.07
CA ASN A 395 22.10 4.19 9.51
C ASN A 395 20.71 3.85 10.05
N ASP A 396 19.94 2.99 9.37
CA ASP A 396 18.68 2.48 9.92
C ASP A 396 18.94 1.49 11.07
N PRO A 397 18.58 1.81 12.33
CA PRO A 397 18.72 0.86 13.43
C PRO A 397 17.66 -0.26 13.40
N GLY A 398 16.72 -0.21 12.45
CA GLY A 398 15.61 -1.15 12.36
C GLY A 398 14.46 -0.79 13.30
N ARG A 399 13.50 -1.70 13.38
CA ARG A 399 12.27 -1.55 14.17
C ARG A 399 12.22 -2.61 15.29
N PRO A 400 11.64 -2.26 16.45
CA PRO A 400 11.33 -3.22 17.50
C PRO A 400 10.60 -4.45 16.95
N VAL A 401 11.07 -5.64 17.33
CA VAL A 401 10.34 -6.88 17.14
C VAL A 401 9.14 -6.87 18.07
N MET A 402 7.98 -7.23 17.54
CA MET A 402 6.72 -7.24 18.28
C MET A 402 6.29 -8.69 18.55
N HIS A 403 5.54 -8.92 19.63
CA HIS A 403 4.95 -10.22 19.96
C HIS A 403 3.56 -10.06 20.59
N PRO A 404 2.75 -11.12 20.67
CA PRO A 404 1.49 -11.09 21.42
C PRO A 404 1.72 -10.78 22.90
N GLY A 405 1.18 -9.68 23.39
CA GLY A 405 1.25 -9.26 24.78
C GLY A 405 0.25 -9.98 25.70
N PRO A 406 0.11 -9.55 26.96
CA PRO A 406 -0.70 -10.23 27.97
C PRO A 406 -2.20 -10.31 27.64
N TYR A 407 -2.67 -9.48 26.71
CA TYR A 407 -4.07 -9.46 26.26
C TYR A 407 -4.24 -9.93 24.80
N GLY A 408 -3.19 -10.48 24.19
CA GLY A 408 -3.18 -11.00 22.81
C GLY A 408 -2.91 -9.96 21.72
N ASP A 409 -2.97 -8.66 22.04
CA ASP A 409 -2.56 -7.59 21.12
C ASP A 409 -1.04 -7.46 21.05
N SER A 410 -0.53 -6.91 19.95
CA SER A 410 0.91 -6.87 19.70
C SER A 410 1.61 -5.81 20.56
N VAL A 411 2.66 -6.21 21.28
CA VAL A 411 3.53 -5.33 22.09
C VAL A 411 5.00 -5.60 21.78
N ILE A 412 5.88 -4.65 22.12
CA ILE A 412 7.34 -4.79 21.95
C ILE A 412 7.81 -6.05 22.67
N LEU A 413 8.56 -6.90 21.97
CA LEU A 413 9.19 -8.07 22.56
C LEU A 413 10.35 -7.64 23.46
N THR A 414 10.19 -7.85 24.76
CA THR A 414 11.22 -7.56 25.76
C THR A 414 11.82 -8.84 26.36
N ALA A 415 13.04 -8.69 26.88
CA ALA A 415 13.76 -9.73 27.62
C ALA A 415 14.43 -9.15 28.87
N ASP A 416 14.97 -10.03 29.71
CA ASP A 416 15.77 -9.67 30.90
C ASP A 416 15.04 -8.69 31.84
N GLY A 417 13.74 -8.93 32.05
CA GLY A 417 12.88 -8.10 32.90
C GLY A 417 12.61 -6.71 32.31
N GLY A 418 12.38 -6.62 30.99
CA GLY A 418 12.09 -5.35 30.31
C GLY A 418 13.34 -4.53 29.92
N ARG A 419 14.55 -5.00 30.27
CA ARG A 419 15.80 -4.27 30.01
C ARG A 419 16.28 -4.35 28.57
N THR A 420 15.90 -5.41 27.86
CA THR A 420 16.37 -5.69 26.50
C THR A 420 15.22 -5.73 25.52
N ILE A 421 15.43 -5.17 24.32
CA ILE A 421 14.54 -5.33 23.16
C ILE A 421 15.32 -5.96 21.99
N PHE A 422 14.59 -6.34 20.96
CA PHE A 422 15.16 -6.81 19.70
C PHE A 422 14.79 -5.86 18.57
N LEU A 423 15.74 -5.55 17.69
CA LEU A 423 15.55 -4.68 16.54
C LEU A 423 15.81 -5.46 15.26
N SER A 424 14.96 -5.30 14.25
CA SER A 424 15.15 -5.92 12.94
C SER A 424 15.05 -4.90 11.82
N GLY A 425 15.85 -5.06 10.76
CA GLY A 425 15.90 -4.12 9.65
C GLY A 425 16.49 -4.73 8.39
N GLU A 426 16.36 -4.01 7.27
CA GLU A 426 16.87 -4.43 5.95
C GLU A 426 18.40 -4.35 5.84
N GLY A 427 19.04 -3.52 6.67
CA GLY A 427 20.50 -3.44 6.79
C GLY A 427 21.20 -3.06 5.47
N ALA A 428 20.72 -2.00 4.82
CA ALA A 428 21.36 -1.43 3.64
C ALA A 428 22.84 -1.14 3.91
N SER A 429 23.71 -1.50 2.97
CA SER A 429 25.15 -1.28 3.05
C SER A 429 25.75 -1.21 1.64
N PRO A 430 27.04 -0.83 1.48
CA PRO A 430 27.69 -0.82 0.17
C PRO A 430 27.64 -2.15 -0.58
N GLU A 431 27.51 -3.28 0.13
CA GLU A 431 27.36 -4.63 -0.44
C GLU A 431 25.91 -5.01 -0.79
N GLY A 432 24.98 -4.06 -0.67
CA GLY A 432 23.53 -4.26 -0.79
C GLY A 432 22.87 -4.60 0.55
N ASN A 433 21.55 -4.74 0.55
CA ASN A 433 20.79 -5.04 1.76
C ASN A 433 21.27 -6.34 2.40
N ARG A 434 21.61 -6.24 3.69
CA ARG A 434 21.98 -7.35 4.57
C ARG A 434 21.09 -7.33 5.82
N PRO A 435 19.86 -7.88 5.72
CA PRO A 435 18.92 -7.86 6.83
C PRO A 435 19.51 -8.41 8.12
N PHE A 436 19.03 -7.91 9.25
CA PHE A 436 19.62 -8.23 10.55
C PHE A 436 18.59 -8.38 11.66
N LEU A 437 19.05 -8.99 12.75
CA LEU A 437 18.42 -8.97 14.06
C LEU A 437 19.47 -8.57 15.09
N ASP A 438 19.14 -7.54 15.86
CA ASP A 438 19.96 -6.97 16.91
C ASP A 438 19.28 -7.16 18.27
N ARG A 439 20.10 -7.39 19.30
CA ARG A 439 19.71 -7.30 20.71
C ARG A 439 20.15 -5.94 21.22
N HIS A 440 19.25 -5.17 21.81
CA HIS A 440 19.52 -3.83 22.31
C HIS A 440 19.22 -3.72 23.80
N ASP A 441 20.22 -3.35 24.60
CA ASP A 441 20.09 -3.09 26.03
C ASP A 441 19.65 -1.63 26.25
N LEU A 442 18.43 -1.44 26.75
CA LEU A 442 17.82 -0.12 26.90
C LEU A 442 18.54 0.80 27.90
N PRO A 443 19.10 0.31 29.03
CA PRO A 443 19.82 1.19 29.96
C PRO A 443 21.18 1.68 29.46
N SER A 444 21.97 0.80 28.83
CA SER A 444 23.31 1.17 28.32
C SER A 444 23.27 1.76 26.90
N GLY A 445 22.20 1.51 26.15
CA GLY A 445 22.13 1.82 24.72
C GLY A 445 22.97 0.88 23.84
N GLN A 446 23.60 -0.16 24.42
CA GLN A 446 24.46 -1.07 23.68
C GLN A 446 23.64 -2.01 22.78
N THR A 447 24.05 -2.11 21.52
CA THR A 447 23.47 -3.02 20.53
C THR A 447 24.44 -4.15 20.20
N THR A 448 23.95 -5.39 20.15
CA THR A 448 24.69 -6.58 19.75
C THR A 448 24.02 -7.24 18.55
N ARG A 449 24.76 -7.43 17.46
CA ARG A 449 24.30 -8.16 16.27
C ARG A 449 24.13 -9.64 16.58
N LEU A 450 22.89 -10.14 16.55
CA LEU A 450 22.60 -11.57 16.75
C LEU A 450 22.59 -12.33 15.43
N PHE A 451 22.07 -11.72 14.37
CA PHE A 451 21.96 -12.32 13.06
C PHE A 451 22.15 -11.27 11.96
N ARG A 452 22.84 -11.63 10.89
CA ARG A 452 22.94 -10.83 9.67
C ARG A 452 22.84 -11.77 8.46
N SER A 453 22.18 -11.32 7.40
CA SER A 453 22.22 -11.98 6.10
C SER A 453 23.66 -12.05 5.58
N GLU A 454 24.06 -13.22 5.09
CA GLU A 454 25.41 -13.48 4.58
C GLU A 454 25.39 -13.98 3.14
N ALA A 455 26.34 -13.48 2.34
CA ALA A 455 26.54 -13.96 0.98
C ALA A 455 26.81 -15.48 0.95
N PRO A 456 26.37 -16.21 -0.08
CA PRO A 456 25.66 -15.75 -1.28
C PRO A 456 24.12 -15.72 -1.13
N TYR A 457 23.59 -15.57 0.09
CA TYR A 457 22.16 -15.64 0.37
C TYR A 457 21.60 -14.29 0.81
N TYR A 458 20.36 -14.03 0.43
CA TYR A 458 19.53 -13.01 1.05
C TYR A 458 18.62 -13.69 2.07
N GLU A 459 18.87 -13.45 3.36
CA GLU A 459 18.16 -14.06 4.47
C GLU A 459 17.60 -13.00 5.40
N ARG A 460 16.27 -13.00 5.53
CA ARG A 460 15.51 -12.04 6.33
C ARG A 460 15.01 -12.68 7.62
N PHE A 461 15.08 -11.96 8.73
CA PHE A 461 14.39 -12.28 9.97
C PHE A 461 12.85 -12.30 9.77
N VAL A 462 12.19 -13.31 10.33
CA VAL A 462 10.72 -13.43 10.32
C VAL A 462 10.17 -13.36 11.74
N GLU A 463 10.69 -14.17 12.67
CA GLU A 463 10.18 -14.24 14.04
C GLU A 463 11.25 -14.74 15.04
N LEU A 464 11.19 -14.31 16.30
CA LEU A 464 12.04 -14.80 17.38
C LEU A 464 11.25 -15.79 18.25
N VAL A 465 11.27 -17.06 17.86
CA VAL A 465 10.42 -18.12 18.43
C VAL A 465 10.88 -18.61 19.81
N ASP A 466 12.15 -18.40 20.17
CA ASP A 466 12.67 -18.72 21.51
C ASP A 466 13.78 -17.73 21.89
N VAL A 467 13.44 -16.75 22.72
CA VAL A 467 14.37 -15.70 23.18
C VAL A 467 15.57 -16.30 23.93
N LYS A 468 15.34 -17.24 24.85
CA LYS A 468 16.40 -17.80 25.70
C LYS A 468 17.38 -18.65 24.92
N ARG A 469 16.88 -19.46 23.99
CA ARG A 469 17.70 -20.30 23.10
C ARG A 469 18.21 -19.54 21.86
N GLN A 470 17.71 -18.33 21.61
CA GLN A 470 17.96 -17.54 20.40
C GLN A 470 17.62 -18.34 19.13
N ARG A 471 16.42 -18.91 19.11
CA ARG A 471 15.89 -19.56 17.90
C ARG A 471 15.02 -18.59 17.14
N ILE A 472 15.30 -18.43 15.85
CA ILE A 472 14.59 -17.53 14.96
C ILE A 472 14.04 -18.28 13.75
N VAL A 473 12.92 -17.82 13.21
CA VAL A 473 12.50 -18.19 11.86
C VAL A 473 13.07 -17.15 10.91
N THR A 474 13.69 -17.60 9.82
CA THR A 474 14.18 -16.75 8.73
C THR A 474 13.56 -17.17 7.41
N ARG A 475 13.54 -16.24 6.45
CA ARG A 475 13.22 -16.51 5.05
C ARG A 475 14.47 -16.27 4.23
N ARG A 476 14.98 -17.31 3.59
CA ARG A 476 16.26 -17.31 2.86
C ARG A 476 16.05 -17.65 1.39
N GLU A 477 16.69 -16.88 0.54
CA GLU A 477 16.75 -17.07 -0.92
C GLU A 477 18.17 -16.83 -1.44
N SER A 478 18.42 -17.25 -2.67
CA SER A 478 19.62 -16.91 -3.43
C SER A 478 19.23 -16.56 -4.88
N GLN A 479 20.19 -16.27 -5.75
CA GLN A 479 19.90 -16.09 -7.18
C GLN A 479 19.32 -17.35 -7.84
N THR A 480 19.59 -18.55 -7.28
CA THR A 480 19.19 -19.84 -7.84
C THR A 480 18.24 -20.64 -6.95
N GLU A 481 18.04 -20.20 -5.71
CA GLU A 481 17.15 -20.85 -4.76
C GLU A 481 15.94 -19.95 -4.45
N PRO A 482 14.71 -20.41 -4.71
CA PRO A 482 13.53 -19.66 -4.35
C PRO A 482 13.41 -19.56 -2.83
N PRO A 483 12.77 -18.50 -2.32
CA PRO A 483 12.70 -18.26 -0.89
C PRO A 483 11.97 -19.35 -0.14
N ASN A 484 12.64 -19.87 0.86
CA ASN A 484 12.15 -20.87 1.79
C ASN A 484 12.31 -20.39 3.23
N TYR A 485 11.52 -20.97 4.12
CA TYR A 485 11.55 -20.67 5.55
C TYR A 485 12.42 -21.68 6.28
N TYR A 486 13.18 -21.18 7.25
CA TYR A 486 14.12 -21.96 8.03
C TYR A 486 13.99 -21.64 9.51
N LEU A 487 14.17 -22.65 10.36
CA LEU A 487 14.37 -22.49 11.80
C LEU A 487 15.88 -22.48 12.06
N ARG A 488 16.38 -21.39 12.63
CA ARG A 488 17.79 -21.19 12.93
C ARG A 488 17.99 -21.11 14.45
N ASP A 489 18.92 -21.89 14.97
CA ASP A 489 19.41 -21.76 16.35
C ASP A 489 20.74 -21.00 16.32
N LEU A 490 20.73 -19.75 16.78
CA LEU A 490 21.89 -18.86 16.71
C LEU A 490 23.01 -19.30 17.67
N LYS A 491 22.67 -19.94 18.79
CA LYS A 491 23.67 -20.41 19.77
C LYS A 491 24.37 -21.68 19.32
N LYS A 492 23.63 -22.60 18.70
CA LYS A 492 24.16 -23.87 18.18
C LYS A 492 24.68 -23.76 16.75
N ASN A 493 24.40 -22.65 16.08
CA ASN A 493 24.67 -22.44 14.65
C ASN A 493 24.09 -23.56 13.77
N THR A 494 22.83 -23.92 14.02
CA THR A 494 22.12 -24.94 13.22
C THR A 494 21.00 -24.30 12.40
N LEU A 495 20.70 -24.88 11.24
CA LEU A 495 19.70 -24.41 10.29
C LEU A 495 18.86 -25.58 9.80
N GLU A 496 17.55 -25.54 10.08
CA GLU A 496 16.57 -26.55 9.68
C GLU A 496 15.61 -25.96 8.66
N ALA A 497 15.41 -26.65 7.52
CA ALA A 497 14.46 -26.23 6.51
C ALA A 497 13.02 -26.52 6.96
N LEU A 498 12.20 -25.49 7.12
CA LEU A 498 10.77 -25.63 7.40
C LEU A 498 9.95 -25.80 6.13
N THR A 499 10.47 -25.37 4.99
CA THR A 499 9.82 -25.49 3.68
C THR A 499 10.80 -25.92 2.59
N ARG A 500 10.26 -26.46 1.49
CA ARG A 500 11.00 -26.84 0.27
C ARG A 500 10.20 -26.47 -0.99
N PHE A 501 9.84 -25.20 -1.12
CA PHE A 501 9.14 -24.69 -2.30
C PHE A 501 10.03 -24.78 -3.54
N PRO A 502 9.52 -25.31 -4.67
CA PRO A 502 10.26 -25.39 -5.91
C PRO A 502 10.39 -24.02 -6.60
N ASP A 503 11.25 -23.93 -7.61
CA ASP A 503 11.34 -22.77 -8.49
C ASP A 503 9.99 -22.59 -9.22
N PRO A 504 9.31 -21.45 -9.05
CA PRO A 504 8.02 -21.20 -9.69
C PRO A 504 8.14 -20.98 -11.21
N ALA A 505 9.30 -20.59 -11.72
CA ALA A 505 9.50 -20.25 -13.14
C ALA A 505 10.77 -20.92 -13.70
N PRO A 506 10.82 -22.26 -13.78
CA PRO A 506 12.00 -22.99 -14.26
C PRO A 506 12.40 -22.64 -15.70
N GLN A 507 11.49 -22.04 -16.48
CA GLN A 507 11.74 -21.53 -17.84
C GLN A 507 12.73 -20.36 -17.86
N LEU A 508 12.97 -19.70 -16.71
CA LEU A 508 13.95 -18.61 -16.55
C LEU A 508 15.26 -19.10 -15.96
N LYS A 509 15.42 -20.40 -15.73
CA LYS A 509 16.67 -20.95 -15.22
C LYS A 509 17.82 -20.63 -16.18
N GLY A 510 18.93 -20.17 -15.63
CA GLY A 510 20.14 -19.84 -16.40
C GLY A 510 20.24 -18.39 -16.86
N ILE A 511 19.25 -17.54 -16.61
CA ILE A 511 19.45 -16.08 -16.70
C ILE A 511 20.54 -15.67 -15.71
N SER A 512 21.38 -14.71 -16.09
CA SER A 512 22.34 -14.11 -15.16
C SER A 512 21.71 -12.91 -14.46
N LYS A 513 22.12 -12.68 -13.22
CA LYS A 513 21.74 -11.51 -12.41
C LYS A 513 22.97 -10.87 -11.80
N GLU A 514 23.16 -9.59 -12.02
CA GLU A 514 24.25 -8.80 -11.44
C GLU A 514 23.71 -7.46 -10.92
N LEU A 515 23.99 -7.14 -9.66
CA LEU A 515 23.83 -5.77 -9.17
C LEU A 515 25.01 -4.95 -9.69
N VAL A 516 24.75 -4.06 -10.63
CA VAL A 516 25.77 -3.18 -11.22
C VAL A 516 25.78 -1.83 -10.51
N SER A 517 26.97 -1.24 -10.43
CA SER A 517 27.23 0.06 -9.82
C SER A 517 27.98 0.93 -10.82
N TYR A 518 27.55 2.18 -10.98
CA TYR A 518 28.11 3.14 -11.94
C TYR A 518 27.86 4.58 -11.49
N GLU A 519 28.68 5.52 -11.94
CA GLU A 519 28.67 6.90 -11.45
C GLU A 519 27.94 7.83 -12.43
N ARG A 520 27.11 8.73 -11.88
CA ARG A 520 26.52 9.84 -12.62
C ARG A 520 27.56 10.94 -12.83
N ALA A 521 27.40 11.76 -13.86
CA ALA A 521 28.37 12.82 -14.22
C ALA A 521 28.70 13.83 -13.10
N ASP A 522 27.88 13.93 -12.05
CA ASP A 522 28.06 14.81 -10.88
C ASP A 522 28.53 14.07 -9.60
N GLY A 523 29.03 12.84 -9.74
CA GLY A 523 29.59 12.02 -8.66
C GLY A 523 28.58 11.20 -7.85
N VAL A 524 27.29 11.25 -8.20
CA VAL A 524 26.27 10.44 -7.51
C VAL A 524 26.42 8.97 -7.90
N GLN A 525 26.59 8.11 -6.90
CA GLN A 525 26.63 6.66 -7.11
C GLN A 525 25.24 6.15 -7.52
N LEU A 526 25.16 5.47 -8.66
CA LEU A 526 23.96 4.81 -9.13
C LEU A 526 24.13 3.30 -9.07
N THR A 527 23.01 2.60 -8.98
CA THR A 527 22.95 1.15 -9.05
C THR A 527 21.80 0.71 -9.94
N GLY A 528 21.83 -0.54 -10.40
CA GLY A 528 20.71 -1.19 -11.06
C GLY A 528 20.94 -2.69 -11.12
N THR A 529 19.91 -3.49 -11.36
CA THR A 529 20.07 -4.94 -11.52
C THR A 529 20.06 -5.31 -12.99
N LEU A 530 21.21 -5.75 -13.49
CA LEU A 530 21.38 -6.23 -14.86
C LEU A 530 21.03 -7.71 -14.95
N TYR A 531 20.08 -8.02 -15.83
CA TYR A 531 19.70 -9.36 -16.20
C TYR A 531 20.04 -9.63 -17.66
N LEU A 532 20.62 -10.81 -17.92
CA LEU A 532 20.95 -11.24 -19.28
C LEU A 532 20.21 -12.54 -19.63
N PRO A 533 19.84 -12.73 -20.92
CA PRO A 533 19.22 -13.95 -21.39
C PRO A 533 20.04 -15.20 -21.05
N ALA A 534 19.34 -16.32 -20.83
CA ALA A 534 19.99 -17.58 -20.54
C ALA A 534 20.93 -18.00 -21.69
N GLY A 535 22.17 -18.36 -21.34
CA GLY A 535 23.18 -18.81 -22.30
C GLY A 535 23.85 -17.70 -23.13
N TYR A 536 23.57 -16.42 -22.85
CA TYR A 536 24.24 -15.30 -23.50
C TYR A 536 25.75 -15.32 -23.26
N ASP A 537 26.52 -15.20 -24.35
CA ASP A 537 27.98 -15.02 -24.33
C ASP A 537 28.35 -13.77 -25.12
N LYS A 538 28.88 -12.77 -24.42
CA LYS A 538 29.27 -11.48 -25.01
C LYS A 538 30.20 -11.59 -26.21
N ARG A 539 31.12 -12.56 -26.24
CA ARG A 539 32.10 -12.72 -27.32
C ARG A 539 31.46 -13.33 -28.56
N LYS A 540 30.45 -14.18 -28.38
CA LYS A 540 29.75 -14.86 -29.47
C LYS A 540 28.57 -14.04 -30.00
N ASP A 541 27.77 -13.51 -29.09
CA ASP A 541 26.46 -12.94 -29.40
C ASP A 541 26.52 -11.42 -29.59
N GLY A 542 27.55 -10.75 -29.03
CA GLY A 542 27.73 -9.31 -29.11
C GLY A 542 26.67 -8.51 -28.34
N PRO A 543 26.64 -7.17 -28.49
CA PRO A 543 25.71 -6.31 -27.76
C PRO A 543 24.23 -6.60 -28.08
N LEU A 544 23.41 -6.65 -27.02
CA LEU A 544 21.99 -6.94 -27.06
C LEU A 544 21.14 -5.66 -27.17
N PRO A 545 19.90 -5.75 -27.67
CA PRO A 545 18.91 -4.71 -27.42
C PRO A 545 18.60 -4.68 -25.91
N CYS A 546 18.46 -3.48 -25.35
CA CYS A 546 18.31 -3.29 -23.90
C CYS A 546 16.97 -2.65 -23.56
N LEU A 547 16.34 -3.13 -22.49
CA LEU A 547 15.22 -2.46 -21.84
C LEU A 547 15.64 -2.00 -20.44
N LEU A 548 15.59 -0.69 -20.21
CA LEU A 548 15.69 -0.09 -18.88
C LEU A 548 14.28 0.07 -18.32
N TRP A 549 14.05 -0.37 -17.10
CA TRP A 549 12.77 -0.15 -16.41
C TRP A 549 13.01 0.55 -15.08
N ALA A 550 12.66 1.84 -15.01
CA ALA A 550 13.11 2.70 -13.91
C ALA A 550 11.98 3.55 -13.32
N TYR A 551 12.23 4.04 -12.10
CA TYR A 551 11.33 4.93 -11.38
C TYR A 551 12.15 6.02 -10.66
N PRO A 552 11.94 7.32 -10.94
CA PRO A 552 12.69 8.37 -10.27
C PRO A 552 12.21 8.57 -8.83
N THR A 553 13.13 8.95 -7.96
CA THR A 553 12.88 9.18 -6.53
C THR A 553 13.56 10.47 -6.08
N GLU A 554 12.85 11.32 -5.34
CA GLU A 554 13.42 12.57 -4.84
C GLU A 554 14.21 12.40 -3.52
N PHE A 555 15.32 13.11 -3.40
CA PHE A 555 16.22 13.10 -2.24
C PHE A 555 16.59 14.51 -1.77
N LYS A 556 16.82 14.65 -0.46
CA LYS A 556 17.33 15.89 0.15
C LYS A 556 18.85 15.91 0.37
N SER A 557 19.56 14.85 -0.05
CA SER A 557 21.03 14.80 -0.07
C SER A 557 21.56 13.85 -1.14
N LYS A 558 22.74 14.16 -1.69
CA LYS A 558 23.46 13.24 -2.60
C LYS A 558 23.90 11.96 -1.89
N GLN A 559 24.28 12.08 -0.62
CA GLN A 559 24.75 10.95 0.19
C GLN A 559 23.66 9.88 0.35
N ASP A 560 22.43 10.27 0.68
CA ASP A 560 21.32 9.33 0.84
C ASP A 560 20.90 8.74 -0.52
N ALA A 561 20.92 9.55 -1.58
CA ALA A 561 20.59 9.14 -2.94
C ALA A 561 21.53 8.06 -3.50
N GLY A 562 22.81 8.07 -3.07
CA GLY A 562 23.82 7.11 -3.50
C GLY A 562 23.87 5.81 -2.71
N GLN A 563 22.99 5.62 -1.71
CA GLN A 563 22.99 4.41 -0.90
C GLN A 563 22.39 3.22 -1.65
N VAL A 564 23.03 2.05 -1.53
CA VAL A 564 22.56 0.81 -2.14
C VAL A 564 21.44 0.20 -1.29
N THR A 565 20.25 0.05 -1.88
CA THR A 565 19.03 -0.38 -1.17
C THR A 565 18.37 -1.64 -1.74
N ASP A 566 19.07 -2.37 -2.62
CA ASP A 566 18.70 -3.73 -3.06
C ASP A 566 19.83 -4.73 -2.74
N SER A 567 19.64 -6.02 -3.04
CA SER A 567 20.60 -7.09 -2.75
C SER A 567 20.89 -7.97 -3.98
N PRO A 568 22.18 -8.23 -4.27
CA PRO A 568 22.57 -9.10 -5.38
C PRO A 568 22.15 -10.56 -5.16
N TYR A 569 21.78 -10.94 -3.93
CA TYR A 569 21.49 -12.33 -3.54
C TYR A 569 20.00 -12.68 -3.59
N ARG A 570 19.10 -11.77 -4.00
CA ARG A 570 17.67 -12.09 -4.13
C ARG A 570 17.37 -13.00 -5.31
N PHE A 571 16.37 -13.87 -5.15
CA PHE A 571 15.82 -14.67 -6.24
C PHE A 571 15.03 -13.80 -7.22
N THR A 572 15.13 -14.07 -8.52
CA THR A 572 14.39 -13.34 -9.56
C THR A 572 12.92 -13.74 -9.54
N ARG A 573 12.02 -12.77 -9.43
CA ARG A 573 10.57 -13.00 -9.44
C ARG A 573 9.95 -12.30 -10.64
N VAL A 574 9.18 -13.06 -11.42
CA VAL A 574 8.34 -12.47 -12.46
C VAL A 574 6.97 -12.20 -11.88
N ALA A 575 6.61 -10.92 -11.88
CA ALA A 575 5.28 -10.43 -11.57
C ALA A 575 4.66 -9.82 -12.82
N TRP A 576 3.35 -9.56 -12.79
CA TRP A 576 2.58 -9.00 -13.90
C TRP A 576 3.11 -7.65 -14.44
N PHE A 577 3.89 -6.91 -13.64
CA PHE A 577 4.50 -5.63 -14.03
C PHE A 577 5.99 -5.75 -14.42
N SER A 578 6.56 -6.94 -14.33
CA SER A 578 8.01 -7.14 -14.42
C SER A 578 8.49 -7.11 -15.87
N PRO A 579 9.57 -6.35 -16.18
CA PRO A 579 10.18 -6.36 -17.50
C PRO A 579 10.95 -7.66 -17.80
N MET A 580 11.09 -8.56 -16.81
CA MET A 580 11.90 -9.78 -16.91
C MET A 580 11.47 -10.74 -18.01
N LEU A 581 10.21 -10.68 -18.48
CA LEU A 581 9.75 -11.53 -19.58
C LEU A 581 10.49 -11.25 -20.90
N TYR A 582 11.04 -10.05 -21.11
CA TYR A 582 11.81 -9.71 -22.30
C TYR A 582 13.16 -10.44 -22.39
N LEU A 583 13.67 -10.98 -21.27
CA LEU A 583 14.85 -11.86 -21.27
C LEU A 583 14.62 -13.09 -22.17
N THR A 584 13.39 -13.61 -22.19
CA THR A 584 13.00 -14.74 -23.05
C THR A 584 12.96 -14.39 -24.54
N GLN A 585 12.96 -13.10 -24.85
CA GLN A 585 12.92 -12.54 -26.21
C GLN A 585 14.29 -12.03 -26.68
N GLY A 586 15.36 -12.30 -25.91
CA GLY A 586 16.74 -11.92 -26.27
C GLY A 586 17.14 -10.49 -25.91
N TYR A 587 16.39 -9.81 -25.03
CA TYR A 587 16.77 -8.50 -24.51
C TYR A 587 17.65 -8.64 -23.26
N ALA A 588 18.63 -7.76 -23.11
CA ALA A 588 19.17 -7.45 -21.79
C ALA A 588 18.18 -6.54 -21.05
N VAL A 589 18.00 -6.75 -19.75
CA VAL A 589 17.11 -5.90 -18.94
C VAL A 589 17.92 -5.29 -17.80
N LEU A 590 17.92 -3.96 -17.72
CA LEU A 590 18.41 -3.23 -16.56
C LEU A 590 17.18 -2.81 -15.74
N ASP A 591 16.93 -3.55 -14.68
CA ASP A 591 15.78 -3.37 -13.79
C ASP A 591 16.15 -2.46 -12.63
N ASP A 592 15.24 -1.56 -12.29
CA ASP A 592 15.37 -0.57 -11.22
C ASP A 592 16.72 0.19 -11.21
N PRO A 593 17.24 0.68 -12.37
CA PRO A 593 18.37 1.58 -12.32
C PRO A 593 17.96 2.85 -11.57
N THR A 594 18.76 3.26 -10.59
CA THR A 594 18.44 4.40 -9.74
C THR A 594 18.43 5.69 -10.57
N MET A 595 17.37 6.47 -10.39
CA MET A 595 17.15 7.76 -11.07
C MET A 595 16.90 8.86 -10.03
N PRO A 596 17.88 9.18 -9.16
CA PRO A 596 17.68 10.11 -8.07
C PRO A 596 17.52 11.54 -8.59
N ILE A 597 16.53 12.24 -8.03
CA ILE A 597 16.32 13.68 -8.24
C ILE A 597 16.66 14.36 -6.92
N ILE A 598 17.74 15.14 -6.89
CA ILE A 598 18.30 15.67 -5.64
C ILE A 598 18.08 17.18 -5.57
N GLY A 599 17.62 17.66 -4.41
CA GLY A 599 17.62 19.09 -4.06
C GLY A 599 18.21 19.24 -2.66
N GLU A 600 19.28 20.01 -2.51
CA GLU A 600 20.00 20.19 -1.24
C GLU A 600 19.76 21.59 -0.66
N GLY A 601 19.78 21.70 0.67
CA GLY A 601 19.50 22.96 1.34
C GLY A 601 18.11 23.50 1.03
N ASP A 602 18.05 24.68 0.45
CA ASP A 602 16.81 25.38 0.09
C ASP A 602 16.34 25.07 -1.36
N GLU A 603 17.10 24.30 -2.13
CA GLU A 603 16.70 23.89 -3.49
C GLU A 603 15.68 22.74 -3.45
N GLU A 604 14.70 22.81 -4.34
CA GLU A 604 13.74 21.72 -4.48
C GLU A 604 14.21 20.72 -5.54
N PRO A 605 14.08 19.40 -5.31
CA PRO A 605 14.57 18.38 -6.23
C PRO A 605 14.15 18.59 -7.69
N ASN A 606 12.91 19.04 -7.90
CA ASN A 606 12.33 19.16 -9.23
C ASN A 606 12.75 20.42 -10.01
N ASP A 607 13.58 21.31 -9.44
CA ASP A 607 14.12 22.49 -10.14
C ASP A 607 15.04 22.10 -11.31
N THR A 608 15.75 20.98 -11.19
CA THR A 608 16.67 20.46 -12.23
C THR A 608 16.27 19.07 -12.72
N PHE A 609 14.98 18.72 -12.61
CA PHE A 609 14.44 17.37 -12.87
C PHE A 609 14.93 16.75 -14.19
N VAL A 610 14.76 17.47 -15.31
CA VAL A 610 15.11 16.95 -16.65
C VAL A 610 16.62 16.72 -16.75
N GLN A 611 17.44 17.66 -16.28
CA GLN A 611 18.89 17.53 -16.29
C GLN A 611 19.34 16.29 -15.49
N GLN A 612 18.81 16.09 -14.29
CA GLN A 612 19.15 14.94 -13.44
C GLN A 612 18.69 13.61 -14.03
N LEU A 613 17.52 13.57 -14.66
CA LEU A 613 17.06 12.39 -15.40
C LEU A 613 18.01 12.03 -16.54
N VAL A 614 18.34 12.99 -17.40
CA VAL A 614 19.22 12.76 -18.55
C VAL A 614 20.59 12.29 -18.09
N MET A 615 21.17 12.91 -17.05
CA MET A 615 22.46 12.47 -16.49
C MET A 615 22.40 11.03 -15.96
N SER A 616 21.33 10.65 -15.27
CA SER A 616 21.18 9.31 -14.69
C SER A 616 20.97 8.25 -15.78
N ALA A 617 20.16 8.56 -16.80
CA ALA A 617 19.92 7.70 -17.94
C ALA A 617 21.16 7.54 -18.83
N GLN A 618 21.90 8.62 -19.07
CA GLN A 618 23.16 8.61 -19.82
C GLN A 618 24.17 7.67 -19.14
N ALA A 619 24.37 7.81 -17.84
CA ALA A 619 25.29 6.96 -17.08
C ALA A 619 24.91 5.47 -17.15
N ALA A 620 23.62 5.15 -17.12
CA ALA A 620 23.14 3.77 -17.27
C ALA A 620 23.40 3.21 -18.68
N VAL A 621 23.12 4.00 -19.72
CA VAL A 621 23.37 3.61 -21.13
C VAL A 621 24.87 3.44 -21.38
N ASP A 622 25.70 4.38 -20.92
CA ASP A 622 27.16 4.33 -21.05
C ASP A 622 27.73 3.08 -20.41
N MET A 623 27.32 2.77 -19.18
CA MET A 623 27.73 1.55 -18.48
C MET A 623 27.41 0.27 -19.27
N LEU A 624 26.22 0.17 -19.88
CA LEU A 624 25.84 -0.99 -20.69
C LEU A 624 26.67 -1.12 -21.97
N VAL A 625 26.93 0.01 -22.64
CA VAL A 625 27.71 0.08 -23.90
C VAL A 625 29.18 -0.21 -23.65
N GLU A 626 29.78 0.42 -22.64
CA GLU A 626 31.19 0.24 -22.26
C GLU A 626 31.47 -1.22 -21.84
N ARG A 627 30.52 -1.85 -21.16
CA ARG A 627 30.62 -3.29 -20.86
C ARG A 627 30.49 -4.17 -22.10
N GLY A 628 30.06 -3.64 -23.25
CA GLY A 628 29.80 -4.36 -24.49
C GLY A 628 28.57 -5.27 -24.41
N VAL A 629 27.66 -4.99 -23.47
CA VAL A 629 26.44 -5.76 -23.25
C VAL A 629 25.27 -5.16 -24.01
N GLY A 630 25.18 -3.83 -24.05
CA GLY A 630 24.08 -3.12 -24.70
C GLY A 630 24.51 -2.43 -25.98
N ASP A 631 23.64 -2.47 -26.99
CA ASP A 631 23.79 -1.72 -28.23
C ASP A 631 23.17 -0.32 -28.09
N ARG A 632 23.99 0.73 -28.29
CA ARG A 632 23.58 2.13 -28.14
C ARG A 632 22.37 2.49 -28.99
N ASP A 633 22.26 1.92 -30.18
CA ASP A 633 21.18 2.24 -31.12
C ASP A 633 19.91 1.42 -30.86
N ARG A 634 19.94 0.50 -29.88
CA ARG A 634 18.82 -0.40 -29.51
C ARG A 634 18.50 -0.34 -28.02
N MET A 635 18.47 0.88 -27.48
CA MET A 635 18.11 1.17 -26.09
C MET A 635 16.62 1.55 -25.98
N ALA A 636 15.88 0.88 -25.10
CA ALA A 636 14.52 1.21 -24.72
C ALA A 636 14.43 1.60 -23.23
N ILE A 637 13.51 2.50 -22.90
CA ILE A 637 13.24 2.93 -21.51
C ILE A 637 11.76 2.77 -21.18
N GLY A 638 11.44 2.33 -19.98
CA GLY A 638 10.07 2.20 -19.51
C GLY A 638 9.93 2.53 -18.04
N GLY A 639 8.69 2.76 -17.63
CA GLY A 639 8.34 3.01 -16.25
C GLY A 639 6.84 3.20 -16.07
N HIS A 640 6.38 3.01 -14.84
CA HIS A 640 5.00 3.20 -14.44
C HIS A 640 4.82 4.50 -13.66
N SER A 641 3.65 5.17 -13.73
CA SER A 641 3.32 6.35 -12.93
C SER A 641 4.37 7.47 -13.09
N TYR A 642 5.18 7.79 -12.07
CA TYR A 642 6.25 8.78 -12.19
C TYR A 642 7.34 8.34 -13.17
N GLY A 643 7.62 7.03 -13.25
CA GLY A 643 8.49 6.45 -14.28
C GLY A 643 7.95 6.64 -15.70
N ALA A 644 6.64 6.73 -15.90
CA ALA A 644 6.07 7.04 -17.21
C ALA A 644 6.26 8.52 -17.59
N PHE A 645 6.17 9.42 -16.60
CA PHE A 645 6.51 10.83 -16.78
C PHE A 645 8.01 11.00 -17.09
N MET A 646 8.89 10.30 -16.39
CA MET A 646 10.32 10.21 -16.70
C MET A 646 10.55 9.70 -18.12
N THR A 647 9.94 8.57 -18.49
CA THR A 647 10.05 7.97 -19.83
C THR A 647 9.74 9.01 -20.91
N ALA A 648 8.63 9.74 -20.77
CA ALA A 648 8.25 10.77 -21.73
C ALA A 648 9.26 11.93 -21.80
N ASN A 649 9.79 12.39 -20.65
CA ASN A 649 10.81 13.45 -20.61
C ASN A 649 12.13 12.99 -21.24
N LEU A 650 12.57 11.75 -20.99
CA LEU A 650 13.80 11.21 -21.58
C LEU A 650 13.70 11.12 -23.11
N LEU A 651 12.55 10.69 -23.66
CA LEU A 651 12.33 10.69 -25.11
C LEU A 651 12.30 12.10 -25.71
N ALA A 652 11.83 13.10 -24.96
CA ALA A 652 11.71 14.46 -25.45
C ALA A 652 13.01 15.28 -25.34
N HIS A 653 13.90 14.89 -24.42
CA HIS A 653 15.06 15.70 -24.03
C HIS A 653 16.40 14.97 -24.16
N SER A 654 16.42 13.79 -24.78
CA SER A 654 17.66 13.06 -25.09
C SER A 654 17.50 12.19 -26.33
N ASP A 655 18.63 11.85 -26.96
CA ASP A 655 18.70 10.90 -28.08
C ASP A 655 19.13 9.49 -27.60
N LEU A 656 18.95 9.20 -26.31
CA LEU A 656 19.47 7.98 -25.67
C LEU A 656 18.66 6.71 -25.99
N PHE A 657 17.40 6.86 -26.39
CA PHE A 657 16.46 5.75 -26.49
C PHE A 657 15.71 5.75 -27.82
N CYS A 658 15.68 4.61 -28.50
CA CYS A 658 14.92 4.42 -29.73
C CYS A 658 13.44 4.10 -29.48
N LEU A 659 13.07 3.72 -28.24
CA LEU A 659 11.72 3.35 -27.84
C LEU A 659 11.46 3.73 -26.37
N GLY A 660 10.24 4.16 -26.07
CA GLY A 660 9.78 4.32 -24.69
C GLY A 660 8.45 3.62 -24.39
N LEU A 661 8.31 3.12 -23.16
CA LEU A 661 7.12 2.43 -22.65
C LEU A 661 6.49 3.20 -21.46
N PRO A 662 5.85 4.37 -21.70
CA PRO A 662 5.30 5.20 -20.64
C PRO A 662 3.95 4.66 -20.16
N ARG A 663 3.92 4.00 -19.01
CA ARG A 663 2.70 3.34 -18.50
C ARG A 663 1.98 4.13 -17.40
N SER A 664 0.73 4.53 -17.64
CA SER A 664 -0.16 5.14 -16.64
C SER A 664 0.41 6.42 -15.98
N GLY A 665 1.07 7.29 -16.78
CA GLY A 665 1.68 8.53 -16.29
C GLY A 665 0.75 9.73 -16.25
N ALA A 666 1.15 10.75 -15.48
CA ALA A 666 0.53 12.08 -15.50
C ALA A 666 1.40 13.03 -16.34
N TYR A 667 1.08 13.17 -17.63
CA TYR A 667 1.92 13.89 -18.59
C TYR A 667 1.70 15.41 -18.59
N ASN A 668 0.47 15.85 -18.29
CA ASN A 668 0.14 17.27 -18.29
C ASN A 668 0.12 17.84 -16.85
N ARG A 669 1.13 18.65 -16.52
CA ARG A 669 1.29 19.25 -15.19
C ARG A 669 0.18 20.24 -14.82
N THR A 670 -0.53 20.81 -15.79
CA THR A 670 -1.65 21.73 -15.50
C THR A 670 -2.86 21.01 -14.90
N LEU A 671 -2.93 19.68 -15.05
CA LEU A 671 -3.96 18.83 -14.42
C LEU A 671 -3.61 18.41 -12.98
N THR A 672 -2.41 18.76 -12.52
CA THR A 672 -1.95 18.58 -11.13
C THR A 672 -1.36 19.88 -10.61
N PRO A 673 -2.17 20.95 -10.47
CA PRO A 673 -1.66 22.29 -10.18
C PRO A 673 -1.25 22.50 -8.71
N PHE A 674 -1.57 21.57 -7.82
CA PHE A 674 -1.31 21.67 -6.37
C PHE A 674 -0.16 20.75 -5.91
N GLY A 675 0.83 20.56 -6.78
CA GLY A 675 1.96 19.64 -6.55
C GLY A 675 1.83 18.31 -7.30
N PHE A 676 2.86 17.48 -7.22
CA PHE A 676 2.88 16.10 -7.74
C PHE A 676 4.10 15.34 -7.23
N GLN A 677 3.90 14.08 -6.86
CA GLN A 677 4.92 13.30 -6.16
C GLN A 677 5.44 14.10 -4.98
N SER A 678 6.74 14.42 -4.95
CA SER A 678 7.35 15.18 -3.87
C SER A 678 7.45 16.69 -4.11
N GLU A 679 6.92 17.23 -5.23
CA GLU A 679 6.88 18.68 -5.47
C GLU A 679 5.88 19.36 -4.52
N GLU A 680 6.42 20.17 -3.61
CA GLU A 680 5.66 20.87 -2.57
C GLU A 680 5.00 22.15 -3.10
N ARG A 681 5.51 22.71 -4.20
CA ARG A 681 5.01 23.97 -4.77
C ARG A 681 3.81 23.75 -5.68
N THR A 682 2.94 24.76 -5.70
CA THR A 682 1.82 24.82 -6.64
C THR A 682 2.26 25.44 -7.97
N LEU A 683 1.43 25.28 -9.02
CA LEU A 683 1.68 25.88 -10.34
C LEU A 683 1.79 27.41 -10.28
N TRP A 684 1.13 28.05 -9.32
CA TRP A 684 1.08 29.50 -9.15
C TRP A 684 2.04 30.03 -8.09
N ASP A 685 2.95 29.20 -7.59
CA ASP A 685 3.95 29.65 -6.63
C ASP A 685 4.84 30.75 -7.28
N PRO A 686 4.94 31.94 -6.67
CA PRO A 686 5.69 33.06 -7.23
C PRO A 686 7.18 32.76 -7.42
N THR A 687 7.75 31.78 -6.70
CA THR A 687 9.13 31.32 -6.92
C THR A 687 9.35 30.71 -8.32
N ARG A 688 8.30 30.25 -9.01
CA ARG A 688 8.33 29.85 -10.42
C ARG A 688 8.12 31.01 -11.40
N ALA A 689 7.40 32.06 -10.99
CA ALA A 689 7.09 33.20 -11.85
C ALA A 689 8.33 34.05 -12.19
N THR A 690 9.43 33.88 -11.46
CA THR A 690 10.73 34.48 -11.79
C THR A 690 11.63 33.60 -12.66
N ALA A 691 11.38 32.28 -12.72
CA ALA A 691 12.14 31.33 -13.54
C ALA A 691 11.53 31.08 -14.92
N THR A 692 10.26 31.45 -15.12
CA THR A 692 9.61 31.49 -16.43
C THR A 692 9.19 32.92 -16.71
N GLY A 693 9.75 33.54 -17.75
CA GLY A 693 9.44 34.92 -18.15
C GLY A 693 7.92 35.14 -18.27
N PRO A 694 7.45 36.40 -18.14
CA PRO A 694 6.06 36.70 -17.82
C PRO A 694 5.12 36.10 -18.87
N ALA A 695 4.27 35.17 -18.43
CA ALA A 695 3.06 34.83 -19.15
C ALA A 695 2.18 36.08 -19.20
N ASN A 696 2.30 36.83 -20.29
CA ASN A 696 1.56 38.05 -20.55
C ASN A 696 0.05 37.72 -20.62
N PRO A 697 -0.81 38.25 -19.73
CA PRO A 697 -2.25 38.00 -19.77
C PRO A 697 -2.88 38.95 -20.79
N SER A 698 -2.57 38.79 -22.07
CA SER A 698 -3.26 39.48 -23.16
C SER A 698 -3.03 38.78 -24.50
N CYS A 699 -3.86 37.78 -24.78
CA CYS A 699 -4.10 37.34 -26.15
C CYS A 699 -5.60 37.45 -26.44
N THR A 700 -6.05 38.69 -26.63
CA THR A 700 -7.23 38.98 -27.43
C THR A 700 -6.89 38.68 -28.89
N CYS A 701 -7.63 37.77 -29.52
CA CYS A 701 -7.53 37.48 -30.94
C CYS A 701 -7.97 38.70 -31.75
N SER A 702 -7.02 39.47 -32.27
CA SER A 702 -7.24 40.40 -33.38
C SER A 702 -5.98 40.52 -34.24
N GLY A 703 -5.97 39.86 -35.40
CA GLY A 703 -4.89 40.00 -36.37
C GLY A 703 -5.13 39.19 -37.63
N LYS A 704 -5.33 39.89 -38.76
CA LYS A 704 -5.47 39.36 -40.13
C LYS A 704 -4.28 38.48 -40.56
N PRO A 705 -4.46 37.51 -41.46
CA PRO A 705 -3.37 36.71 -42.00
C PRO A 705 -2.50 37.49 -43.00
N PRO A 706 -1.18 37.23 -43.08
CA PRO A 706 -0.30 37.81 -44.10
C PRO A 706 -0.46 37.08 -45.46
N PRO A 707 -0.12 37.75 -46.58
CA PRO A 707 -0.42 37.25 -47.92
C PRO A 707 0.63 36.24 -48.39
N GLY A 708 0.19 35.14 -49.01
CA GLY A 708 1.08 34.28 -49.79
C GLY A 708 0.88 32.77 -49.66
N TRP A 709 -0.35 32.26 -49.65
CA TRP A 709 -0.61 30.85 -49.92
C TRP A 709 -1.72 30.71 -50.98
N THR A 710 -1.29 30.45 -52.21
CA THR A 710 -2.12 30.14 -53.38
C THR A 710 -2.26 28.62 -53.49
N GLY A 711 -3.48 28.09 -53.59
CA GLY A 711 -3.69 26.67 -53.87
C GLY A 711 -5.09 26.15 -53.52
N THR A 712 -5.98 26.16 -54.50
CA THR A 712 -7.39 25.81 -54.49
C THR A 712 -7.71 24.31 -54.35
N ALA A 713 -8.79 23.97 -53.64
CA ALA A 713 -9.85 23.08 -54.14
C ALA A 713 -11.16 23.20 -53.33
N LYS A 714 -12.28 23.26 -54.06
CA LYS A 714 -13.64 23.64 -53.67
C LYS A 714 -14.39 22.58 -52.84
N MET A 715 -15.23 23.03 -51.91
CA MET A 715 -16.50 22.35 -51.56
C MET A 715 -17.68 23.24 -52.00
N PRO A 716 -18.72 22.72 -52.67
CA PRO A 716 -19.95 23.46 -52.89
C PRO A 716 -20.96 23.25 -51.75
N LYS A 717 -21.61 24.34 -51.37
CA LYS A 717 -22.80 24.42 -50.51
C LYS A 717 -24.09 24.26 -51.33
N SER A 718 -25.18 24.07 -50.57
CA SER A 718 -26.63 24.28 -50.86
C SER A 718 -27.42 22.99 -51.10
N GLY A 719 -28.66 22.81 -50.65
CA GLY A 719 -29.58 23.65 -49.87
C GLY A 719 -30.94 22.91 -49.71
N LEU A 720 -31.65 23.21 -48.62
CA LEU A 720 -33.11 23.20 -48.39
C LEU A 720 -34.01 22.13 -49.06
N SER A 721 -34.78 21.39 -48.24
CA SER A 721 -36.25 21.50 -48.06
C SER A 721 -36.93 20.18 -47.67
N ALA A 722 -37.93 20.24 -46.78
CA ALA A 722 -38.94 19.19 -46.54
C ALA A 722 -40.24 19.61 -47.27
N PRO A 723 -41.14 18.68 -47.70
CA PRO A 723 -42.23 18.25 -46.81
C PRO A 723 -42.91 16.85 -47.07
N LYS A 724 -43.60 16.39 -46.01
CA LYS A 724 -44.91 15.67 -45.85
C LYS A 724 -45.29 14.36 -46.59
N GLU A 725 -45.61 13.38 -45.71
CA GLU A 725 -46.67 12.33 -45.67
C GLU A 725 -47.34 11.76 -46.94
N GLY A 726 -47.34 10.42 -47.02
CA GLY A 726 -48.22 9.61 -47.87
C GLY A 726 -48.18 8.12 -47.47
N ASN A 727 -49.37 7.56 -47.20
CA ASN A 727 -49.67 6.30 -46.53
C ASN A 727 -49.75 5.10 -47.52
N ARG A 728 -49.28 3.89 -47.14
CA ARG A 728 -49.83 2.52 -47.41
C ARG A 728 -48.80 1.39 -47.69
N GLN A 729 -48.81 0.42 -46.76
CA GLN A 729 -48.88 -1.05 -46.91
C GLN A 729 -48.16 -1.79 -48.06
N ASN A 730 -47.19 -2.66 -47.71
CA ASN A 730 -47.20 -4.13 -47.88
C ASN A 730 -45.83 -4.74 -47.52
N GLY A 731 -45.79 -5.73 -46.60
CA GLY A 731 -44.60 -6.55 -46.30
C GLY A 731 -44.45 -7.74 -47.25
N PRO A 732 -43.67 -8.81 -46.94
CA PRO A 732 -42.52 -8.92 -46.03
C PRO A 732 -41.25 -9.42 -46.76
N ARG A 733 -40.02 -9.07 -46.33
CA ARG A 733 -38.80 -9.82 -46.73
C ARG A 733 -37.70 -9.77 -45.65
N ALA A 734 -37.15 -10.97 -45.43
CA ALA A 734 -36.12 -11.39 -44.48
C ALA A 734 -34.72 -10.76 -44.76
N PRO A 735 -33.74 -10.93 -43.83
CA PRO A 735 -32.61 -10.02 -43.67
C PRO A 735 -31.40 -10.40 -44.52
N ARG A 736 -30.67 -9.41 -45.05
CA ARG A 736 -29.30 -9.60 -45.55
C ARG A 736 -28.39 -8.42 -45.18
N ARG A 737 -27.41 -8.78 -44.35
CA ARG A 737 -25.99 -8.42 -44.38
C ARG A 737 -25.63 -6.93 -44.45
N GLN A 738 -25.16 -6.41 -43.33
CA GLN A 738 -24.08 -5.42 -43.34
C GLN A 738 -22.79 -6.03 -42.81
N SER A 739 -21.71 -5.63 -43.48
CA SER A 739 -20.41 -6.25 -43.51
C SER A 739 -19.65 -6.08 -42.19
N ALA A 740 -19.12 -7.19 -41.68
CA ALA A 740 -18.03 -7.19 -40.74
C ALA A 740 -16.74 -6.79 -41.45
N TYR A 741 -16.05 -5.77 -40.96
CA TYR A 741 -14.61 -5.62 -41.14
C TYR A 741 -13.94 -5.94 -39.80
N LEU A 742 -13.45 -7.17 -39.73
CA LEU A 742 -12.46 -7.63 -38.78
C LEU A 742 -11.17 -6.82 -38.99
N GLN A 743 -10.70 -6.14 -37.95
CA GLN A 743 -9.27 -5.96 -37.75
C GLN A 743 -8.88 -6.70 -36.49
N ASN A 744 -8.37 -7.91 -36.73
CA ASN A 744 -7.49 -8.63 -35.83
C ASN A 744 -6.28 -7.74 -35.50
N THR A 745 -6.22 -7.25 -34.27
CA THR A 745 -4.93 -6.94 -33.64
C THR A 745 -4.87 -7.77 -32.38
N ARG A 746 -4.11 -8.88 -32.45
CA ARG A 746 -3.70 -9.65 -31.29
C ARG A 746 -2.89 -8.72 -30.39
N CYS A 747 -3.52 -8.16 -29.38
CA CYS A 747 -2.80 -7.67 -28.20
C CYS A 747 -2.37 -8.90 -27.41
N LEU A 748 -1.14 -9.34 -27.64
CA LEU A 748 -0.40 -10.13 -26.66
C LEU A 748 0.14 -9.15 -25.62
N PHE A 749 -0.37 -9.24 -24.39
CA PHE A 749 0.28 -8.80 -23.17
C PHE A 749 0.00 -9.84 -22.09
#